data_AF-A0A5J5NQQ3-F1
#
_entry.id   AF-A0A5J5NQQ3-F1
#
_cell.length_a   1.000
_cell.length_b   1.000
_cell.length_c   1.000
_cell.angle_alpha   90.00
_cell.angle_beta   90.00
_cell.angle_gamma   90.00
#
_symmetry.space_group_name_H-M   'P 1'
#
loop_
_entity.id
_entity.type
_entity.pdbx_description
1 polymer ?
#
loop_
_entity_poly.entity_id
_entity_poly.type
_entity_poly.pdbx_seq_one_letter_code
_entity_poly.pdbx_strand_id
1 'polypeptide(L)'
;MGFVWWRLPVGLPVLDPLGRFNVIFIGIWPLRFPGVLVGDGRLGGISGTISAYESLKLRGYDVVAIVIEDHGLINEIPLKSYLRSRVPVFVLPPIPQDPSNDLMEWFDESCNVFNSLKDIMLEAYLERMRRLNEMPRKAGDVFWWPFTQHKLVPPSAVTVIDSRCGENFSVYKVQNKEYITQQFDACASWWTQGPDATLQTELARDMGYAAARFGHVMFPENVYEPALECAELLLDGVGKGWATRVYFSDNGSTAIEIALKMAFRKFSSDHGILPELLKNNPTESCIELMVLALKGSYHGDTLGAMEAQAPSSFTGFLQQPWYTGRGLFLDPPTVFMHNGKWTVSLPEVFHSATLKPEDTTFRARDEIFLKSRDESNLAGLYSLYVSQQLSQYSTLSETNKQIGALIMEPIIQGAGGMHMVDPLFQRMLVNECRHCRIPVIFDEVFTGFWRLGVESAAELLGCVPDMACFAKLMTGGIIPLAATMATDAIFDSFTGDSKLKALLHGHSYSAHAMGCTAAAKSIKWFKDPYTNLNITSEKSQKMLLRELWDAELVQQISSHPSVSRVVTLGTLFALELQADESDAGYASLYARSLVQMLREDGIYTRPLGNVIYVMCGPCTSPKMCTLQLLKLYTKLEEFTLVKTKMNIN
;
A
#
# COMPACT_ATOMS: atom_id res chain seq x y z
N MET A 1 18.41 -27.31 12.76
CA MET A 1 16.96 -27.51 12.98
C MET A 1 16.57 -26.72 14.21
N GLY A 2 15.85 -25.61 14.04
CA GLY A 2 15.30 -24.86 15.17
C GLY A 2 13.83 -25.25 15.35
N PHE A 3 13.53 -26.02 16.39
CA PHE A 3 12.17 -26.23 16.87
C PHE A 3 12.04 -25.53 18.21
N VAL A 4 10.93 -24.82 18.41
CA VAL A 4 10.62 -24.19 19.69
C VAL A 4 9.60 -25.06 20.42
N TRP A 5 9.95 -25.44 21.66
CA TRP A 5 9.06 -26.12 22.59
C TRP A 5 8.26 -25.07 23.35
N TRP A 6 6.94 -25.07 23.17
CA TRP A 6 6.06 -24.14 23.86
C TRP A 6 5.44 -24.80 25.09
N ARG A 7 5.80 -24.34 26.29
CA ARG A 7 5.11 -24.70 27.54
C ARG A 7 4.46 -23.44 28.10
N LEU A 8 3.13 -23.41 28.13
CA LEU A 8 2.37 -22.37 28.83
C LEU A 8 1.86 -22.99 30.13
N PRO A 9 2.32 -22.55 31.31
CA PRO A 9 1.77 -23.04 32.57
C PRO A 9 0.30 -22.63 32.67
N VAL A 10 -0.58 -23.57 32.96
CA VAL A 10 -1.95 -23.26 33.38
C VAL A 10 -1.88 -22.64 34.77
N GLY A 11 -2.26 -21.36 34.90
CA GLY A 11 -2.45 -20.69 36.19
C GLY A 11 -1.65 -19.42 36.50
N LEU A 12 -0.85 -18.87 35.58
CA LEU A 12 -0.33 -17.48 35.72
C LEU A 12 -0.99 -16.58 34.66
N PRO A 13 -1.30 -15.31 34.99
CA PRO A 13 -1.75 -14.35 34.01
C PRO A 13 -0.66 -14.18 32.94
N VAL A 14 -1.05 -13.67 31.78
CA VAL A 14 -0.16 -13.22 30.69
C VAL A 14 0.68 -11.98 31.13
N LEU A 15 0.92 -11.81 32.44
CA LEU A 15 1.55 -10.66 33.09
C LEU A 15 2.60 -11.14 34.11
N ASP A 16 3.84 -10.70 33.93
CA ASP A 16 4.86 -10.70 34.98
C ASP A 16 4.50 -9.64 36.05
N PRO A 17 4.80 -9.81 37.36
CA PRO A 17 4.59 -8.85 38.47
C PRO A 17 5.01 -7.38 38.24
N LEU A 18 5.69 -7.05 37.15
CA LEU A 18 6.03 -5.67 36.75
C LEU A 18 5.09 -5.06 35.70
N GLY A 19 4.01 -5.75 35.29
CA GLY A 19 3.02 -5.21 34.35
C GLY A 19 3.55 -4.94 32.94
N ARG A 20 4.72 -5.47 32.57
CA ARG A 20 5.31 -5.33 31.24
C ARG A 20 4.91 -6.51 30.36
N PHE A 21 4.17 -6.23 29.29
CA PHE A 21 3.82 -7.18 28.23
C PHE A 21 5.07 -7.53 27.39
N ASN A 22 5.92 -8.42 27.89
CA ASN A 22 6.99 -9.03 27.08
C ASN A 22 6.78 -10.54 27.07
N VAL A 23 5.74 -10.97 26.35
CA VAL A 23 5.50 -12.39 26.14
C VAL A 23 6.56 -12.90 25.17
N ILE A 24 7.21 -14.02 25.50
CA ILE A 24 8.22 -14.76 24.72
C ILE A 24 7.88 -14.81 23.21
N PHE A 25 6.59 -14.77 22.84
CA PHE A 25 6.09 -14.71 21.47
C PHE A 25 6.59 -13.52 20.63
N ILE A 26 6.81 -12.32 21.18
CA ILE A 26 7.15 -11.14 20.38
C ILE A 26 8.61 -11.23 19.86
N GLY A 27 9.53 -11.76 20.68
CA GLY A 27 10.96 -11.82 20.34
C GLY A 27 11.30 -12.85 19.26
N ILE A 28 10.51 -13.92 19.11
CA ILE A 28 10.77 -14.99 18.13
C ILE A 28 9.77 -15.02 16.97
N TRP A 29 8.82 -14.09 16.94
CA TRP A 29 7.90 -13.93 15.81
C TRP A 29 8.61 -13.64 14.48
N PRO A 30 9.68 -12.81 14.43
CA PRO A 30 10.45 -12.62 13.20
C PRO A 30 11.05 -13.92 12.61
N LEU A 31 11.24 -14.95 13.45
CA LEU A 31 11.83 -16.24 13.04
C LEU A 31 10.78 -17.27 12.60
N ARG A 32 9.53 -17.16 13.07
CA ARG A 32 8.38 -18.02 12.72
C ARG A 32 8.72 -19.52 12.64
N PHE A 33 9.46 -20.04 13.62
CA PHE A 33 9.80 -21.46 13.65
C PHE A 33 8.55 -22.32 13.88
N PRO A 34 8.42 -23.49 13.21
CA PRO A 34 7.42 -24.48 13.57
C PRO A 34 7.69 -24.99 14.99
N GLY A 35 6.63 -25.32 15.72
CA GLY A 35 6.74 -25.68 17.14
C GLY A 35 5.86 -26.85 17.54
N VAL A 36 6.20 -27.43 18.70
CA VAL A 36 5.36 -28.39 19.42
C VAL A 36 4.74 -27.68 20.61
N LEU A 37 3.45 -27.88 20.83
CA LEU A 37 2.75 -27.34 21.99
C LEU A 37 2.69 -28.40 23.10
N VAL A 38 3.24 -28.07 24.27
CA VAL A 38 3.02 -28.84 25.49
C VAL A 38 1.72 -28.35 26.11
N GLY A 39 0.67 -29.17 25.98
CA GLY A 39 -0.64 -28.91 26.59
C GLY A 39 -0.72 -29.36 28.04
N ASP A 40 -1.92 -29.32 28.59
CA ASP A 40 -2.21 -29.72 29.98
C ASP A 40 -3.21 -30.88 30.01
N GLY A 41 -2.82 -31.99 30.64
CA GLY A 41 -3.67 -33.17 30.83
C GLY A 41 -4.54 -33.12 32.09
N ARG A 42 -4.37 -32.12 32.95
CA ARG A 42 -5.17 -31.94 34.18
C ARG A 42 -6.57 -31.43 33.87
N LEU A 43 -7.41 -31.36 34.91
CA LEU A 43 -8.75 -30.78 34.82
C LEU A 43 -8.66 -29.30 34.39
N GLY A 44 -9.45 -28.92 33.38
CA GLY A 44 -9.36 -27.59 32.74
C GLY A 44 -8.29 -27.49 31.65
N GLY A 45 -7.43 -28.50 31.50
CA GLY A 45 -6.32 -28.50 30.55
C GLY A 45 -6.73 -28.53 29.08
N ILE A 46 -7.91 -29.07 28.73
CA ILE A 46 -8.47 -29.02 27.38
C ILE A 46 -8.63 -27.56 26.92
N SER A 47 -9.28 -26.73 27.73
CA SER A 47 -9.52 -25.32 27.40
C SER A 47 -8.19 -24.56 27.32
N GLY A 48 -7.31 -24.74 28.31
CA GLY A 48 -6.00 -24.06 28.32
C GLY A 48 -5.16 -24.41 27.08
N THR A 49 -5.15 -25.68 26.68
CA THR A 49 -4.42 -26.15 25.50
C THR A 49 -5.01 -25.59 24.20
N ILE A 50 -6.33 -25.57 24.05
CA ILE A 50 -6.99 -24.98 22.88
C ILE A 50 -6.70 -23.48 22.79
N SER A 51 -6.85 -22.73 23.88
CA SER A 51 -6.58 -21.28 23.89
C SER A 51 -5.11 -20.95 23.58
N ALA A 52 -4.18 -21.77 24.06
CA ALA A 52 -2.75 -21.66 23.72
C ALA A 52 -2.50 -21.93 22.22
N TYR A 53 -3.10 -22.99 21.69
CA TYR A 53 -3.02 -23.35 20.27
C TYR A 53 -3.58 -22.23 19.37
N GLU A 54 -4.79 -21.75 19.66
CA GLU A 54 -5.43 -20.65 18.92
C GLU A 54 -4.57 -19.37 18.97
N SER A 55 -3.99 -19.05 20.13
CA SER A 55 -3.11 -17.87 20.29
C SER A 55 -1.84 -17.95 19.44
N LEU A 56 -1.28 -19.15 19.26
CA LEU A 56 -0.15 -19.41 18.36
C LEU A 56 -0.58 -19.29 16.89
N LYS A 57 -1.71 -19.89 16.51
CA LYS A 57 -2.25 -19.80 15.14
C LYS A 57 -2.60 -18.36 14.75
N LEU A 58 -3.15 -17.56 15.67
CA LEU A 58 -3.48 -16.16 15.46
C LEU A 58 -2.26 -15.26 15.20
N ARG A 59 -1.06 -15.73 15.58
CA ARG A 59 0.23 -15.07 15.29
C ARG A 59 0.95 -15.68 14.08
N GLY A 60 0.33 -16.63 13.37
CA GLY A 60 0.89 -17.24 12.16
C GLY A 60 1.92 -18.35 12.40
N TYR A 61 1.97 -18.92 13.61
CA TYR A 61 2.81 -20.10 13.88
C TYR A 61 2.17 -21.39 13.36
N ASP A 62 3.03 -22.34 13.02
CA ASP A 62 2.64 -23.71 12.68
C ASP A 62 2.98 -24.64 13.85
N VAL A 63 1.93 -25.25 14.43
CA VAL A 63 2.06 -26.24 15.51
C VAL A 63 1.97 -27.62 14.88
N VAL A 64 3.06 -28.37 14.93
CA VAL A 64 3.19 -29.67 14.23
C VAL A 64 2.73 -30.85 15.08
N ALA A 65 2.69 -30.70 16.40
CA ALA A 65 2.18 -31.69 17.33
C ALA A 65 1.77 -31.04 18.65
N ILE A 66 0.90 -31.71 19.40
CA ILE A 66 0.60 -31.41 20.80
C ILE A 66 1.03 -32.60 21.65
N VAL A 67 1.68 -32.35 22.78
CA VAL A 67 2.02 -33.37 23.77
C VAL A 67 1.43 -32.99 25.13
N ILE A 68 0.80 -33.95 25.82
CA ILE A 68 0.23 -33.77 27.16
C ILE A 68 0.69 -34.89 28.09
N GLU A 69 0.78 -34.61 29.39
CA GLU A 69 0.97 -35.63 30.43
C GLU A 69 -0.38 -36.24 30.81
N ASP A 70 -0.48 -37.56 30.87
CA ASP A 70 -1.71 -38.24 31.27
C ASP A 70 -2.04 -38.01 32.74
N HIS A 71 -3.30 -37.71 33.02
CA HIS A 71 -3.86 -37.60 34.36
C HIS A 71 -5.16 -38.42 34.50
N GLY A 72 -5.42 -39.37 33.59
CA GLY A 72 -6.58 -40.25 33.59
C GLY A 72 -7.89 -39.58 33.16
N LEU A 73 -7.83 -38.35 32.62
CA LEU A 73 -9.00 -37.57 32.21
C LEU A 73 -9.33 -37.67 30.72
N ILE A 74 -8.50 -38.38 29.95
CA ILE A 74 -8.73 -38.66 28.53
C ILE A 74 -8.85 -37.35 27.71
N ASN A 75 -8.06 -36.34 28.07
CA ASN A 75 -8.07 -35.00 27.46
C ASN A 75 -7.75 -35.03 25.96
N GLU A 76 -7.01 -36.04 25.49
CA GLU A 76 -6.61 -36.20 24.10
C GLU A 76 -7.79 -36.45 23.15
N ILE A 77 -8.91 -37.02 23.62
CA ILE A 77 -10.07 -37.27 22.75
C ILE A 77 -10.73 -35.95 22.31
N PRO A 78 -11.14 -35.04 23.23
CA PRO A 78 -11.63 -33.72 22.84
C PRO A 78 -10.62 -32.90 22.04
N LEU A 79 -9.33 -32.96 22.38
CA LEU A 79 -8.28 -32.24 21.65
C LEU A 79 -8.15 -32.74 20.20
N LYS A 80 -8.10 -34.06 19.97
CA LYS A 80 -8.06 -34.64 18.62
C LYS A 80 -9.31 -34.27 17.81
N SER A 81 -10.48 -34.27 18.45
CA SER A 81 -11.74 -33.86 17.82
C SER A 81 -11.70 -32.40 17.37
N TYR A 82 -11.30 -31.47 18.25
CA TYR A 82 -11.17 -30.06 17.93
C TYR A 82 -10.19 -29.80 16.76
N LEU A 83 -9.02 -30.48 16.79
CA LEU A 83 -7.99 -30.36 15.76
C LEU A 83 -8.35 -31.09 14.45
N ARG A 84 -9.49 -31.78 14.40
CA ARG A 84 -9.96 -32.59 13.26
C ARG A 84 -8.90 -33.58 12.77
N SER A 85 -8.12 -34.13 13.70
CA SER A 85 -6.98 -35.03 13.44
C SER A 85 -5.90 -34.47 12.48
N ARG A 86 -5.83 -33.15 12.28
CA ARG A 86 -4.80 -32.53 11.43
C ARG A 86 -3.46 -32.36 12.15
N VAL A 87 -3.50 -32.27 13.47
CA VAL A 87 -2.32 -32.17 14.33
C VAL A 87 -2.36 -33.35 15.30
N PRO A 88 -1.31 -34.20 15.35
CA PRO A 88 -1.26 -35.33 16.26
C PRO A 88 -1.20 -34.85 17.71
N VAL A 89 -1.91 -35.58 18.59
CA VAL A 89 -1.90 -35.37 20.05
C VAL A 89 -1.29 -36.61 20.69
N PHE A 90 -0.15 -36.42 21.33
CA PHE A 90 0.61 -37.43 22.05
C PHE A 90 0.36 -37.33 23.54
N VAL A 91 0.29 -38.49 24.20
CA VAL A 91 0.05 -38.60 25.64
C VAL A 91 1.26 -39.28 26.27
N LEU A 92 1.92 -38.59 27.20
CA LEU A 92 3.00 -39.11 28.01
C LEU A 92 2.43 -39.79 29.27
N PRO A 93 3.08 -40.84 29.80
CA PRO A 93 2.68 -41.42 31.08
C PRO A 93 2.81 -40.39 32.23
N PRO A 94 2.08 -40.57 33.34
CA PRO A 94 2.16 -39.68 34.50
C PRO A 94 3.59 -39.53 35.02
N ILE A 95 4.01 -38.30 35.32
CA ILE A 95 5.35 -38.02 35.84
C ILE A 95 5.41 -38.44 37.32
N PRO A 96 6.49 -39.13 37.75
CA PRO A 96 6.72 -39.41 39.17
C PRO A 96 6.63 -38.17 40.04
N GLN A 97 5.82 -38.23 41.11
CA GLN A 97 5.58 -37.08 42.00
C GLN A 97 6.66 -36.92 43.08
N ASP A 98 7.47 -37.96 43.33
CA ASP A 98 8.59 -37.90 44.26
C ASP A 98 9.68 -36.97 43.71
N PRO A 99 9.99 -35.84 44.37
CA PRO A 99 11.00 -34.91 43.90
C PRO A 99 12.43 -35.48 43.87
N SER A 100 12.67 -36.63 44.51
CA SER A 100 13.96 -37.32 44.52
C SER A 100 14.14 -38.33 43.39
N ASN A 101 13.09 -38.58 42.60
CA ASN A 101 13.14 -39.48 41.44
C ASN A 101 14.00 -38.90 40.30
N ASP A 102 14.86 -39.73 39.70
CA ASP A 102 15.79 -39.30 38.64
C ASP A 102 15.16 -39.29 37.22
N LEU A 103 13.90 -39.72 37.11
CA LEU A 103 13.07 -39.79 35.90
C LEU A 103 13.56 -40.77 34.82
N MET A 104 14.61 -41.58 35.07
CA MET A 104 15.19 -42.44 34.03
C MET A 104 14.20 -43.50 33.53
N GLU A 105 13.51 -44.20 34.44
CA GLU A 105 12.48 -45.18 34.07
C GLU A 105 11.31 -44.52 33.33
N TRP A 106 10.92 -43.30 33.72
CA TRP A 106 9.86 -42.55 33.04
C TRP A 106 10.26 -42.15 31.61
N PHE A 107 11.53 -41.78 31.38
CA PHE A 107 12.04 -41.51 30.04
C PHE A 107 12.07 -42.78 29.18
N ASP A 108 12.44 -43.93 29.75
CA ASP A 108 12.43 -45.21 29.05
C ASP A 108 10.99 -45.62 28.66
N GLU A 109 10.02 -45.47 29.56
CA GLU A 109 8.60 -45.71 29.27
C GLU A 109 8.05 -44.73 28.21
N SER A 110 8.48 -43.47 28.27
CA SER A 110 8.07 -42.40 27.35
C SER A 110 8.80 -42.43 25.99
N CYS A 111 9.80 -43.31 25.82
CA CYS A 111 10.70 -43.31 24.67
C CYS A 111 9.97 -43.42 23.32
N ASN A 112 8.91 -44.22 23.26
CA ASN A 112 8.09 -44.37 22.04
C ASN A 112 7.36 -43.08 21.66
N VAL A 113 6.87 -42.33 22.65
CA VAL A 113 6.19 -41.05 22.45
C VAL A 113 7.18 -40.00 21.95
N PHE A 114 8.36 -39.91 22.58
CA PHE A 114 9.41 -39.00 22.15
C PHE A 114 9.97 -39.33 20.76
N ASN A 115 10.14 -40.61 20.42
CA ASN A 115 10.53 -41.03 19.09
C ASN A 115 9.48 -40.65 18.04
N SER A 116 8.20 -40.92 18.31
CA SER A 116 7.10 -40.53 17.42
C SER A 116 7.04 -39.00 17.21
N LEU A 117 7.26 -38.24 18.28
CA LEU A 117 7.27 -36.78 18.24
C LEU A 117 8.45 -36.24 17.41
N LYS A 118 9.65 -36.81 17.60
CA LYS A 118 10.84 -36.52 16.79
C LYS A 118 10.57 -36.81 15.31
N ASP A 119 9.96 -37.95 15.00
CA ASP A 119 9.69 -38.35 13.63
C ASP A 119 8.69 -37.39 12.95
N ILE A 120 7.61 -36.99 13.65
CA ILE A 120 6.68 -35.95 13.18
C ILE A 120 7.37 -34.62 12.92
N MET A 121 8.28 -34.20 13.83
CA MET A 121 9.04 -32.96 13.64
C MET A 121 9.93 -33.04 12.40
N LEU A 122 10.64 -34.15 12.22
CA LEU A 122 11.50 -34.38 11.04
C LEU A 122 10.70 -34.42 9.75
N GLU A 123 9.57 -35.13 9.74
CA GLU A 123 8.68 -35.22 8.57
C GLU A 123 8.11 -33.84 8.21
N ALA A 124 7.60 -33.08 9.18
CA ALA A 124 7.09 -31.73 8.95
C ALA A 124 8.18 -30.79 8.40
N TYR A 125 9.41 -30.92 8.88
CA TYR A 125 10.55 -30.17 8.33
C TYR A 125 10.83 -30.56 6.88
N LEU A 126 10.96 -31.86 6.59
CA LEU A 126 11.24 -32.34 5.24
C LEU A 126 10.15 -31.91 4.24
N GLU A 127 8.88 -32.00 4.64
CA GLU A 127 7.76 -31.59 3.81
C GLU A 127 7.76 -30.07 3.56
N ARG A 128 8.04 -29.26 4.60
CA ARG A 128 8.20 -27.81 4.45
C ARG A 128 9.32 -27.47 3.46
N MET A 129 10.49 -28.08 3.61
CA MET A 129 11.65 -27.82 2.75
C MET A 129 11.38 -28.25 1.31
N ARG A 130 10.77 -29.43 1.12
CA ARG A 130 10.34 -29.90 -0.20
C ARG A 130 9.39 -28.90 -0.86
N ARG A 131 8.39 -28.40 -0.12
CA ARG A 131 7.45 -27.39 -0.61
C ARG A 131 8.17 -26.11 -1.02
N LEU A 132 9.04 -25.57 -0.17
CA LEU A 132 9.79 -24.33 -0.44
C LEU A 132 10.68 -24.44 -1.68
N ASN A 133 11.34 -25.59 -1.87
CA ASN A 133 12.17 -25.86 -3.03
C ASN A 133 11.38 -25.97 -4.34
N GLU A 134 10.15 -26.51 -4.29
CA GLU A 134 9.30 -26.67 -5.47
C GLU A 134 8.56 -25.37 -5.88
N MET A 135 8.37 -24.43 -4.95
CA MET A 135 7.56 -23.22 -5.16
C MET A 135 7.96 -22.39 -6.38
N PRO A 136 9.24 -22.07 -6.64
CA PRO A 136 9.63 -21.26 -7.81
C PRO A 136 9.18 -21.84 -9.14
N ARG A 137 9.44 -23.13 -9.36
CA ARG A 137 9.06 -23.83 -10.58
C ARG A 137 7.55 -23.91 -10.71
N LYS A 138 6.86 -24.39 -9.66
CA LYS A 138 5.40 -24.50 -9.66
C LYS A 138 4.72 -23.16 -9.92
N ALA A 139 5.25 -22.07 -9.34
CA ALA A 139 4.73 -20.74 -9.56
C ALA A 139 4.85 -20.32 -11.03
N GLY A 140 5.99 -20.57 -11.68
CA GLY A 140 6.15 -20.33 -13.12
C GLY A 140 5.24 -21.19 -14.01
N ASP A 141 4.86 -22.38 -13.55
CA ASP A 141 3.98 -23.30 -14.27
C ASP A 141 2.49 -22.92 -14.14
N VAL A 142 2.06 -22.37 -13.00
CA VAL A 142 0.64 -22.22 -12.66
C VAL A 142 0.15 -20.78 -12.53
N PHE A 143 1.03 -19.80 -12.28
CA PHE A 143 0.61 -18.41 -12.13
C PHE A 143 0.65 -17.65 -13.44
N TRP A 144 -0.30 -16.72 -13.57
CA TRP A 144 -0.22 -15.61 -14.51
C TRP A 144 -0.04 -14.32 -13.71
N TRP A 145 1.20 -13.87 -13.54
CA TRP A 145 1.51 -12.67 -12.78
C TRP A 145 1.08 -11.38 -13.52
N PRO A 146 0.49 -10.40 -12.82
CA PRO A 146 0.18 -9.09 -13.40
C PRO A 146 1.47 -8.32 -13.72
N PHE A 147 1.43 -7.49 -14.77
CA PHE A 147 2.54 -6.62 -15.20
C PHE A 147 3.90 -7.35 -15.31
N THR A 148 3.90 -8.61 -15.76
CA THR A 148 5.09 -9.46 -15.81
C THR A 148 5.18 -10.21 -17.14
N GLN A 149 6.26 -10.00 -17.89
CA GLN A 149 6.55 -10.78 -19.09
C GLN A 149 7.15 -12.13 -18.73
N HIS A 150 6.32 -13.19 -18.74
CA HIS A 150 6.67 -14.51 -18.22
C HIS A 150 7.89 -15.13 -18.92
N LYS A 151 8.08 -14.86 -20.22
CA LYS A 151 9.25 -15.34 -20.97
C LYS A 151 10.60 -14.83 -20.41
N LEU A 152 10.59 -13.70 -19.70
CA LEU A 152 11.78 -13.07 -19.14
C LEU A 152 12.03 -13.42 -17.67
N VAL A 153 11.19 -14.28 -17.07
CA VAL A 153 11.26 -14.68 -15.66
C VAL A 153 11.79 -16.11 -15.55
N PRO A 154 13.10 -16.30 -15.30
CA PRO A 154 13.60 -17.63 -14.98
C PRO A 154 13.15 -18.05 -13.58
N PRO A 155 13.03 -19.38 -13.29
CA PRO A 155 12.67 -19.87 -11.96
C PRO A 155 13.59 -19.34 -10.84
N SER A 156 14.87 -19.13 -11.13
CA SER A 156 15.84 -18.58 -10.17
C SER A 156 15.57 -17.12 -9.75
N ALA A 157 14.79 -16.37 -10.53
CA ALA A 157 14.40 -15.00 -10.21
C ALA A 157 13.11 -14.92 -9.37
N VAL A 158 12.37 -16.02 -9.23
CA VAL A 158 11.14 -16.06 -8.45
C VAL A 158 11.49 -16.02 -6.97
N THR A 159 11.03 -14.98 -6.27
CA THR A 159 11.26 -14.83 -4.83
C THR A 159 10.25 -15.66 -4.05
N VAL A 160 10.73 -16.55 -3.18
CA VAL A 160 9.89 -17.37 -2.30
C VAL A 160 9.73 -16.66 -0.96
N ILE A 161 8.60 -15.97 -0.79
CA ILE A 161 8.24 -15.30 0.47
C ILE A 161 7.52 -16.32 1.36
N ASP A 162 8.12 -16.69 2.49
CA ASP A 162 7.52 -17.59 3.49
C ASP A 162 6.54 -16.83 4.40
N SER A 163 6.88 -15.60 4.77
CA SER A 163 6.08 -14.76 5.67
C SER A 163 6.54 -13.30 5.62
N ARG A 164 5.84 -12.43 6.36
CA ARG A 164 6.28 -11.07 6.68
C ARG A 164 6.09 -10.77 8.16
N CYS A 165 6.94 -9.90 8.70
CA CYS A 165 6.88 -9.36 10.06
C CYS A 165 7.22 -7.86 10.01
N GLY A 166 6.21 -7.01 10.21
CA GLY A 166 6.35 -5.57 10.00
C GLY A 166 6.78 -5.31 8.56
N GLU A 167 7.84 -4.54 8.36
CA GLU A 167 8.37 -4.13 7.05
C GLU A 167 9.23 -5.18 6.34
N ASN A 168 9.50 -6.33 6.97
CA ASN A 168 10.41 -7.33 6.41
C ASN A 168 9.70 -8.58 5.93
N PHE A 169 10.03 -9.02 4.72
CA PHE A 169 9.77 -10.38 4.27
C PHE A 169 10.77 -11.36 4.88
N SER A 170 10.30 -12.56 5.17
CA SER A 170 11.14 -13.74 5.36
C SER A 170 11.21 -14.50 4.04
N VAL A 171 12.35 -14.44 3.37
CA VAL A 171 12.57 -14.98 2.03
C VAL A 171 13.42 -16.24 2.09
N TYR A 172 12.92 -17.32 1.51
CA TYR A 172 13.66 -18.56 1.33
C TYR A 172 14.63 -18.45 0.14
N LYS A 173 15.90 -18.81 0.38
CA LYS A 173 16.97 -18.79 -0.62
C LYS A 173 17.76 -20.09 -0.61
N VAL A 174 18.30 -20.42 -1.78
CA VAL A 174 19.27 -21.51 -1.98
C VAL A 174 20.53 -20.88 -2.59
N GLN A 175 21.54 -20.63 -1.76
CA GLN A 175 22.87 -20.17 -2.20
C GLN A 175 23.93 -20.98 -1.46
N ASN A 176 24.41 -22.08 -2.08
CA ASN A 176 25.27 -23.12 -1.49
C ASN A 176 24.67 -23.88 -0.29
N LYS A 177 23.79 -23.25 0.50
CA LYS A 177 22.97 -23.82 1.56
C LYS A 177 21.56 -23.21 1.49
N GLU A 178 20.60 -23.92 2.05
CA GLU A 178 19.21 -23.48 2.21
C GLU A 178 19.08 -22.62 3.46
N TYR A 179 18.47 -21.44 3.35
CA TYR A 179 18.24 -20.56 4.50
C TYR A 179 17.07 -19.61 4.25
N ILE A 180 16.54 -19.03 5.34
CA ILE A 180 15.57 -17.93 5.29
C ILE A 180 16.28 -16.67 5.78
N THR A 181 16.13 -15.58 5.03
CA THR A 181 16.70 -14.28 5.37
C THR A 181 15.66 -13.19 5.30
N GLN A 182 15.89 -12.10 6.02
CA GLN A 182 15.01 -10.95 5.99
C GLN A 182 15.32 -10.03 4.80
N GLN A 183 14.27 -9.52 4.15
CA GLN A 183 14.39 -8.46 3.16
C GLN A 183 13.38 -7.35 3.47
N PHE A 184 13.84 -6.11 3.53
CA PHE A 184 12.99 -4.94 3.69
C PHE A 184 12.13 -4.74 2.44
N ASP A 185 10.82 -4.66 2.61
CA ASP A 185 9.85 -4.46 1.52
C ASP A 185 9.83 -2.99 1.06
N ALA A 186 10.87 -2.60 0.32
CA ALA A 186 11.07 -1.25 -0.17
C ALA A 186 10.14 -0.82 -1.32
N CYS A 187 9.44 -1.76 -1.98
CA CYS A 187 8.34 -1.39 -2.87
C CYS A 187 6.98 -1.29 -2.15
N ALA A 188 6.99 -1.48 -0.81
CA ALA A 188 5.82 -1.48 0.05
C ALA A 188 4.69 -2.35 -0.51
N SER A 189 5.02 -3.54 -1.04
CA SER A 189 4.12 -4.47 -1.73
C SER A 189 3.08 -3.74 -2.60
N TRP A 190 3.56 -3.04 -3.63
CA TRP A 190 2.72 -2.22 -4.52
C TRP A 190 2.13 -0.98 -3.83
N TRP A 191 2.96 -0.32 -3.01
CA TRP A 191 2.64 0.92 -2.30
C TRP A 191 1.50 0.79 -1.27
N THR A 192 1.16 -0.43 -0.87
CA THR A 192 0.10 -0.75 0.10
C THR A 192 0.59 -0.79 1.54
N GLN A 193 1.86 -1.13 1.77
CA GLN A 193 2.33 -1.43 3.12
C GLN A 193 2.46 -0.18 3.99
N GLY A 194 2.06 -0.38 5.24
CA GLY A 194 2.17 0.56 6.35
C GLY A 194 2.38 -0.05 7.75
N PRO A 195 2.02 -1.32 8.06
CA PRO A 195 2.02 -1.79 9.43
C PRO A 195 3.42 -2.17 9.89
N ASP A 196 3.77 -1.72 11.10
CA ASP A 196 4.87 -2.31 11.85
C ASP A 196 4.48 -3.71 12.37
N ALA A 197 5.41 -4.37 13.04
CA ALA A 197 5.20 -5.71 13.60
C ALA A 197 4.02 -5.78 14.58
N THR A 198 3.81 -4.73 15.36
CA THR A 198 2.76 -4.65 16.38
C THR A 198 1.39 -4.48 15.71
N LEU A 199 1.26 -3.51 14.80
CA LEU A 199 0.03 -3.27 14.06
C LEU A 199 -0.36 -4.48 13.21
N GLN A 200 0.60 -5.18 12.58
CA GLN A 200 0.29 -6.40 11.83
C GLN A 200 -0.38 -7.46 12.71
N THR A 201 0.10 -7.62 13.95
CA THR A 201 -0.49 -8.58 14.90
C THR A 201 -1.88 -8.12 15.37
N GLU A 202 -2.04 -6.83 15.66
CA GLU A 202 -3.33 -6.27 16.07
C GLU A 202 -4.38 -6.39 14.96
N LEU A 203 -4.02 -6.07 13.71
CA LEU A 203 -4.88 -6.26 12.55
C LEU A 203 -5.28 -7.73 12.36
N ALA A 204 -4.36 -8.68 12.55
CA ALA A 204 -4.69 -10.10 12.45
C ALA A 204 -5.76 -10.54 13.47
N ARG A 205 -5.72 -9.99 14.69
CA ARG A 205 -6.75 -10.24 15.71
C ARG A 205 -8.08 -9.61 15.33
N ASP A 206 -8.07 -8.34 14.93
CA ASP A 206 -9.28 -7.59 14.59
C ASP A 206 -9.96 -8.18 13.35
N MET A 207 -9.19 -8.64 12.37
CA MET A 207 -9.71 -9.35 11.20
C MET A 207 -10.29 -10.72 11.55
N GLY A 208 -9.63 -11.49 12.43
CA GLY A 208 -10.17 -12.76 12.92
C GLY A 208 -11.50 -12.57 13.65
N TYR A 209 -11.61 -11.52 14.46
CA TYR A 209 -12.85 -11.11 15.11
C TYR A 209 -13.93 -10.71 14.11
N ALA A 210 -13.62 -9.86 13.13
CA ALA A 210 -14.58 -9.41 12.11
C ALA A 210 -15.09 -10.58 11.27
N ALA A 211 -14.21 -11.52 10.91
CA ALA A 211 -14.59 -12.74 10.19
C ALA A 211 -15.57 -13.61 10.99
N ALA A 212 -15.33 -13.78 12.30
CA ALA A 212 -16.19 -14.56 13.17
C ALA A 212 -17.54 -13.86 13.48
N ARG A 213 -17.53 -12.53 13.62
CA ARG A 213 -18.72 -11.74 13.97
C ARG A 213 -19.63 -11.46 12.77
N PHE A 214 -19.05 -11.16 11.61
CA PHE A 214 -19.81 -10.67 10.45
C PHE A 214 -19.61 -11.53 9.20
N GLY A 215 -18.39 -12.02 8.96
CA GLY A 215 -18.03 -12.52 7.63
C GLY A 215 -18.27 -11.43 6.58
N HIS A 216 -19.16 -11.69 5.62
CA HIS A 216 -19.69 -10.68 4.71
C HIS A 216 -21.21 -10.58 4.88
N VAL A 217 -21.70 -9.35 5.01
CA VAL A 217 -23.12 -9.00 5.13
C VAL A 217 -23.47 -7.94 4.09
N MET A 218 -24.73 -7.93 3.65
CA MET A 218 -25.23 -7.03 2.60
C MET A 218 -25.12 -5.56 3.04
N PHE A 219 -24.59 -4.69 2.16
CA PHE A 219 -24.38 -3.28 2.45
C PHE A 219 -25.53 -2.34 2.04
N PRO A 220 -26.03 -2.35 0.78
CA PRO A 220 -27.08 -1.41 0.36
C PRO A 220 -28.28 -1.45 1.30
N GLU A 221 -28.75 -0.27 1.74
CA GLU A 221 -29.87 -0.08 2.68
C GLU A 221 -29.67 -0.69 4.09
N ASN A 222 -28.46 -1.16 4.40
CA ASN A 222 -28.10 -1.76 5.69
C ASN A 222 -26.96 -0.96 6.35
N VAL A 223 -26.75 -1.20 7.64
CA VAL A 223 -25.65 -0.61 8.41
C VAL A 223 -25.06 -1.63 9.36
N TYR A 224 -23.74 -1.59 9.54
CA TYR A 224 -23.02 -2.40 10.51
C TYR A 224 -21.78 -1.65 10.98
N GLU A 225 -21.42 -1.90 12.24
CA GLU A 225 -20.42 -1.15 13.00
C GLU A 225 -19.15 -0.78 12.21
N PRO A 226 -18.39 -1.74 11.63
CA PRO A 226 -17.12 -1.38 11.02
C PRO A 226 -17.28 -0.48 9.79
N ALA A 227 -18.35 -0.63 8.99
CA ALA A 227 -18.57 0.23 7.83
C ALA A 227 -18.97 1.65 8.22
N LEU A 228 -19.83 1.79 9.26
CA LEU A 228 -20.22 3.10 9.77
C LEU A 228 -19.02 3.82 10.41
N GLU A 229 -18.30 3.16 11.31
CA GLU A 229 -17.11 3.70 11.96
C GLU A 229 -16.04 4.11 10.93
N CYS A 230 -15.80 3.27 9.92
CA CYS A 230 -14.87 3.60 8.84
C CYS A 230 -15.31 4.86 8.08
N ALA A 231 -16.60 5.01 7.78
CA ALA A 231 -17.12 6.19 7.10
C ALA A 231 -17.00 7.46 7.96
N GLU A 232 -17.30 7.38 9.25
CA GLU A 232 -17.14 8.48 10.21
C GLU A 232 -15.67 8.93 10.30
N LEU A 233 -14.73 7.99 10.44
CA LEU A 233 -13.30 8.29 10.49
C LEU A 233 -12.79 8.93 9.19
N LEU A 234 -13.28 8.48 8.04
CA LEU A 234 -12.95 9.08 6.75
C LEU A 234 -13.43 10.53 6.69
N LEU A 235 -14.69 10.79 7.06
CA LEU A 235 -15.29 12.12 7.05
C LEU A 235 -14.64 13.08 8.07
N ASP A 236 -14.27 12.59 9.25
CA ASP A 236 -13.61 13.38 10.31
C ASP A 236 -12.09 13.54 10.10
N GLY A 237 -11.50 12.74 9.21
CA GLY A 237 -10.09 12.77 8.82
C GLY A 237 -9.89 13.39 7.44
N VAL A 238 -9.58 12.55 6.45
CA VAL A 238 -9.26 12.96 5.06
C VAL A 238 -10.38 13.76 4.36
N GLY A 239 -11.65 13.57 4.77
CA GLY A 239 -12.80 14.30 4.25
C GLY A 239 -13.09 15.63 4.94
N LYS A 240 -12.37 15.94 6.02
CA LYS A 240 -12.75 17.03 6.92
C LYS A 240 -12.80 18.37 6.21
N GLY A 241 -13.93 19.06 6.35
CA GLY A 241 -14.14 20.39 5.81
C GLY A 241 -14.60 20.43 4.34
N TRP A 242 -14.78 19.29 3.67
CA TRP A 242 -15.29 19.27 2.30
C TRP A 242 -16.24 18.10 1.99
N ALA A 243 -15.95 16.88 2.45
CA ALA A 243 -16.76 15.71 2.12
C ALA A 243 -17.92 15.50 3.11
N THR A 244 -19.02 14.94 2.62
CA THR A 244 -20.20 14.57 3.44
C THR A 244 -20.70 13.15 3.19
N ARG A 245 -20.21 12.48 2.14
CA ARG A 245 -20.61 11.12 1.76
C ARG A 245 -19.40 10.24 1.48
N VAL A 246 -19.55 8.95 1.76
CA VAL A 246 -18.56 7.90 1.47
C VAL A 246 -19.25 6.81 0.65
N TYR A 247 -18.65 6.43 -0.48
CA TYR A 247 -19.07 5.33 -1.32
C TYR A 247 -17.98 4.25 -1.33
N PHE A 248 -18.29 3.03 -0.89
CA PHE A 248 -17.29 1.95 -0.83
C PHE A 248 -17.28 1.08 -2.08
N SER A 249 -16.07 0.71 -2.51
CA SER A 249 -15.81 -0.23 -3.61
C SER A 249 -14.58 -1.11 -3.29
N ASP A 250 -14.16 -1.95 -4.24
CA ASP A 250 -13.19 -3.02 -3.96
C ASP A 250 -11.73 -2.53 -4.00
N ASN A 251 -11.39 -1.62 -4.91
CA ASN A 251 -10.02 -1.13 -5.13
C ASN A 251 -9.98 0.26 -5.79
N GLY A 252 -8.77 0.81 -5.95
CA GLY A 252 -8.55 2.14 -6.54
C GLY A 252 -9.21 2.35 -7.90
N SER A 253 -9.06 1.40 -8.84
CA SER A 253 -9.65 1.52 -10.19
C SER A 253 -11.18 1.63 -10.14
N THR A 254 -11.82 0.83 -9.29
CA THR A 254 -13.28 0.90 -9.11
C THR A 254 -13.74 2.21 -8.46
N ALA A 255 -12.97 2.74 -7.51
CA ALA A 255 -13.25 4.03 -6.87
C ALA A 255 -13.16 5.19 -7.88
N ILE A 256 -12.19 5.13 -8.80
CA ILE A 256 -12.02 6.11 -9.87
C ILE A 256 -13.18 6.07 -10.86
N GLU A 257 -13.62 4.88 -11.30
CA GLU A 257 -14.78 4.80 -12.19
C GLU A 257 -16.05 5.38 -11.55
N ILE A 258 -16.22 5.16 -10.25
CA ILE A 258 -17.30 5.76 -9.46
C ILE A 258 -17.16 7.29 -9.42
N ALA A 259 -15.95 7.81 -9.17
CA ALA A 259 -15.69 9.25 -9.14
C ALA A 259 -15.95 9.92 -10.50
N LEU A 260 -15.57 9.28 -11.61
CA LEU A 260 -15.85 9.80 -12.95
C LEU A 260 -17.35 9.88 -13.22
N LYS A 261 -18.13 8.85 -12.85
CA LYS A 261 -19.61 8.89 -12.94
C LYS A 261 -20.19 10.03 -12.11
N MET A 262 -19.69 10.22 -10.88
CA MET A 262 -20.10 11.30 -10.00
C MET A 262 -19.80 12.68 -10.58
N ALA A 263 -18.59 12.88 -11.12
CA ALA A 263 -18.15 14.12 -11.73
C ALA A 263 -18.99 14.48 -12.97
N PHE A 264 -19.12 13.54 -13.91
CA PHE A 264 -19.87 13.78 -15.14
C PHE A 264 -21.36 14.03 -14.89
N ARG A 265 -21.95 13.39 -13.87
CA ARG A 265 -23.32 13.69 -13.45
C ARG A 265 -23.46 15.13 -12.96
N LYS A 266 -22.57 15.56 -12.08
CA LYS A 266 -22.57 16.92 -11.54
C LYS A 266 -22.36 17.96 -12.63
N PHE A 267 -21.36 17.75 -13.49
CA PHE A 267 -21.09 18.64 -14.62
C PHE A 267 -22.32 18.77 -15.53
N SER A 268 -22.95 17.64 -15.89
CA SER A 268 -24.15 17.63 -16.73
C SER A 268 -25.35 18.32 -16.10
N SER A 269 -25.46 18.25 -14.76
CA SER A 269 -26.49 18.96 -14.00
C SER A 269 -26.25 20.47 -14.00
N ASP A 270 -25.01 20.90 -13.74
CA ASP A 270 -24.66 22.32 -13.59
C ASP A 270 -24.69 23.10 -14.91
N HIS A 271 -24.53 22.38 -16.03
CA HIS A 271 -24.57 22.93 -17.39
C HIS A 271 -25.89 22.68 -18.12
N GLY A 272 -26.91 22.10 -17.46
CA GLY A 272 -28.23 21.91 -18.06
C GLY A 272 -28.31 20.85 -19.18
N ILE A 273 -27.27 20.03 -19.33
CA ILE A 273 -27.17 18.96 -20.34
C ILE A 273 -28.17 17.83 -20.05
N LEU A 274 -28.39 17.53 -18.77
CA LEU A 274 -29.22 16.41 -18.36
C LEU A 274 -30.71 16.53 -18.79
N PRO A 275 -31.39 17.67 -18.61
CA PRO A 275 -32.74 17.88 -19.16
C PRO A 275 -32.84 17.78 -20.68
N GLU A 276 -31.80 18.12 -21.43
CA GLU A 276 -31.79 18.03 -22.91
C GLU A 276 -31.72 16.56 -23.36
N LEU A 277 -30.87 15.75 -22.71
CA LEU A 277 -30.74 14.31 -22.99
C LEU A 277 -32.00 13.50 -22.61
N LEU A 278 -32.77 13.96 -21.63
CA LEU A 278 -34.03 13.32 -21.22
C LEU A 278 -35.22 13.69 -22.12
N LYS A 279 -35.11 14.76 -22.93
CA LYS A 279 -36.16 15.25 -23.84
C LYS A 279 -35.98 14.79 -25.28
N ASN A 280 -34.73 14.62 -25.74
CA ASN A 280 -34.39 14.20 -27.10
C ASN A 280 -34.18 12.68 -27.19
N ASN A 281 -34.41 12.08 -28.37
CA ASN A 281 -33.98 10.70 -28.62
C ASN A 281 -32.46 10.60 -28.42
N PRO A 282 -31.95 9.55 -27.73
CA PRO A 282 -30.53 9.44 -27.36
C PRO A 282 -29.54 9.42 -28.55
N THR A 283 -30.04 9.36 -29.78
CA THR A 283 -29.28 9.30 -31.02
C THR A 283 -28.98 10.66 -31.67
N GLU A 284 -29.59 11.77 -31.23
CA GLU A 284 -29.55 13.04 -31.99
C GLU A 284 -28.65 14.16 -31.40
N SER A 285 -28.14 14.03 -30.17
CA SER A 285 -27.18 15.01 -29.61
C SER A 285 -26.28 14.39 -28.53
N CYS A 286 -25.28 13.60 -28.93
CA CYS A 286 -24.38 12.94 -27.97
C CYS A 286 -23.18 13.84 -27.65
N ILE A 287 -23.31 14.70 -26.63
CA ILE A 287 -22.15 15.43 -26.07
C ILE A 287 -21.17 14.39 -25.51
N GLU A 288 -19.93 14.43 -25.98
CA GLU A 288 -18.87 13.57 -25.50
C GLU A 288 -18.15 14.24 -24.32
N LEU A 289 -18.31 13.68 -23.13
CA LEU A 289 -17.61 14.14 -21.92
C LEU A 289 -16.20 13.52 -21.86
N MET A 290 -15.22 14.38 -21.58
CA MET A 290 -13.82 14.04 -21.44
C MET A 290 -13.27 14.51 -20.10
N VAL A 291 -12.16 13.94 -19.67
CA VAL A 291 -11.43 14.43 -18.49
C VAL A 291 -10.38 15.49 -18.87
N LEU A 292 -10.04 16.36 -17.93
CA LEU A 292 -8.75 17.03 -17.89
C LEU A 292 -7.86 16.27 -16.91
N ALA A 293 -6.69 15.85 -17.38
CA ALA A 293 -5.72 15.12 -16.57
C ALA A 293 -4.29 15.54 -16.91
N LEU A 294 -3.34 15.06 -16.12
CA LEU A 294 -1.92 15.34 -16.32
C LEU A 294 -1.25 14.13 -16.97
N LYS A 295 -0.52 14.34 -18.05
CA LYS A 295 0.26 13.27 -18.68
C LYS A 295 1.20 12.66 -17.64
N GLY A 296 1.31 11.33 -17.66
CA GLY A 296 2.05 10.57 -16.65
C GLY A 296 1.22 10.16 -15.43
N SER A 297 0.01 10.69 -15.22
CA SER A 297 -0.86 10.23 -14.14
C SER A 297 -1.35 8.80 -14.38
N TYR A 298 -1.69 8.11 -13.30
CA TYR A 298 -2.22 6.76 -13.32
C TYR A 298 -3.39 6.62 -12.36
N HIS A 299 -4.49 6.03 -12.84
CA HIS A 299 -5.74 5.93 -12.08
C HIS A 299 -6.30 4.51 -11.98
N GLY A 300 -5.61 3.51 -12.54
CA GLY A 300 -6.05 2.11 -12.52
C GLY A 300 -6.21 1.47 -13.90
N ASP A 301 -6.48 0.16 -13.90
CA ASP A 301 -6.43 -0.67 -15.11
C ASP A 301 -7.81 -1.12 -15.61
N THR A 302 -8.89 -0.76 -14.91
CA THR A 302 -10.24 -0.96 -15.46
C THR A 302 -10.51 0.10 -16.53
N LEU A 303 -11.32 -0.22 -17.54
CA LEU A 303 -11.44 0.60 -18.74
C LEU A 303 -11.77 2.07 -18.44
N GLY A 304 -12.72 2.35 -17.54
CA GLY A 304 -13.08 3.74 -17.22
C GLY A 304 -11.95 4.51 -16.55
N ALA A 305 -11.16 3.85 -15.70
CA ALA A 305 -9.97 4.44 -15.10
C ALA A 305 -8.85 4.64 -16.13
N MET A 306 -8.65 3.70 -17.06
CA MET A 306 -7.69 3.83 -18.15
C MET A 306 -8.03 4.99 -19.08
N GLU A 307 -9.30 5.27 -19.36
CA GLU A 307 -9.71 6.39 -20.22
C GLU A 307 -9.30 7.77 -19.65
N ALA A 308 -9.03 7.85 -18.35
CA ALA A 308 -8.48 9.03 -17.69
C ALA A 308 -6.93 9.09 -17.71
N GLN A 309 -6.26 8.11 -18.33
CA GLN A 309 -4.82 8.09 -18.54
C GLN A 309 -4.48 8.54 -19.97
N ALA A 310 -3.41 9.33 -20.10
CA ALA A 310 -2.88 9.73 -21.41
C ALA A 310 -2.38 8.52 -22.23
N PRO A 311 -2.44 8.58 -23.57
CA PRO A 311 -1.91 7.53 -24.43
C PRO A 311 -0.45 7.19 -24.11
N SER A 312 -0.17 5.90 -23.89
CA SER A 312 1.16 5.40 -23.53
C SER A 312 1.35 3.95 -23.95
N SER A 313 2.49 3.36 -23.62
CA SER A 313 2.75 1.92 -23.81
C SER A 313 1.78 1.00 -23.05
N PHE A 314 1.07 1.53 -22.04
CA PHE A 314 0.09 0.79 -21.23
C PHE A 314 -1.33 0.81 -21.78
N THR A 315 -1.64 1.74 -22.68
CA THR A 315 -3.02 1.97 -23.13
C THR A 315 -3.24 1.65 -24.61
N GLY A 316 -2.17 1.28 -25.33
CA GLY A 316 -2.26 0.90 -26.73
C GLY A 316 -3.14 -0.34 -27.00
N PHE A 317 -3.44 -0.58 -28.27
CA PHE A 317 -4.34 -1.66 -28.72
C PHE A 317 -4.00 -3.06 -28.16
N LEU A 318 -2.72 -3.36 -27.98
CA LEU A 318 -2.27 -4.64 -27.42
C LEU A 318 -2.64 -4.84 -25.95
N GLN A 319 -2.87 -3.76 -25.20
CA GLN A 319 -3.24 -3.81 -23.79
C GLN A 319 -4.75 -3.77 -23.60
N GLN A 320 -5.42 -2.81 -24.26
CA GLN A 320 -6.86 -2.61 -24.14
C GLN A 320 -7.45 -2.11 -25.46
N PRO A 321 -8.02 -2.99 -26.31
CA PRO A 321 -8.57 -2.62 -27.62
C PRO A 321 -9.71 -1.58 -27.59
N TRP A 322 -10.36 -1.39 -26.44
CA TRP A 322 -11.46 -0.43 -26.27
C TRP A 322 -11.02 0.92 -25.72
N TYR A 323 -9.75 1.09 -25.38
CA TYR A 323 -9.22 2.38 -24.94
C TYR A 323 -9.25 3.39 -26.08
N THR A 324 -9.71 4.61 -25.79
CA THR A 324 -9.79 5.71 -26.76
C THR A 324 -9.07 6.98 -26.30
N GLY A 325 -8.70 7.08 -25.02
CA GLY A 325 -8.02 8.23 -24.44
C GLY A 325 -8.95 9.43 -24.34
N ARG A 326 -10.04 9.31 -23.55
CA ARG A 326 -11.10 10.33 -23.42
C ARG A 326 -10.70 11.50 -22.52
N GLY A 327 -9.64 12.21 -22.89
CA GLY A 327 -9.16 13.33 -22.10
C GLY A 327 -8.33 14.36 -22.86
N LEU A 328 -8.27 15.55 -22.28
CA LEU A 328 -7.23 16.53 -22.52
C LEU A 328 -6.11 16.28 -21.49
N PHE A 329 -4.92 15.96 -21.98
CA PHE A 329 -3.78 15.58 -21.14
C PHE A 329 -2.69 16.65 -21.21
N LEU A 330 -2.49 17.40 -20.13
CA LEU A 330 -1.47 18.46 -20.06
C LEU A 330 -0.14 17.89 -19.56
N ASP A 331 0.99 18.31 -20.13
CA ASP A 331 2.31 18.00 -19.60
C ASP A 331 2.54 18.80 -18.30
N PRO A 332 2.76 18.15 -17.14
CA PRO A 332 2.92 18.86 -15.88
C PRO A 332 4.34 19.40 -15.67
N PRO A 333 4.49 20.61 -15.09
CA PRO A 333 5.72 21.00 -14.41
C PRO A 333 6.05 20.03 -13.29
N THR A 334 7.31 19.58 -13.23
CA THR A 334 7.78 18.64 -12.21
C THR A 334 8.85 19.28 -11.35
N VAL A 335 9.01 18.78 -10.14
CA VAL A 335 9.94 19.30 -9.13
C VAL A 335 10.78 18.16 -8.59
N PHE A 336 12.07 18.40 -8.41
CA PHE A 336 12.98 17.39 -7.88
C PHE A 336 14.23 18.00 -7.27
N MET A 337 14.96 17.21 -6.49
CA MET A 337 16.28 17.56 -6.00
C MET A 337 17.37 17.04 -6.95
N HIS A 338 18.34 17.89 -7.27
CA HIS A 338 19.57 17.53 -7.97
C HIS A 338 20.73 18.40 -7.43
N ASN A 339 21.86 17.78 -7.11
CA ASN A 339 23.01 18.45 -6.48
C ASN A 339 22.63 19.29 -5.23
N GLY A 340 21.78 18.73 -4.37
CA GLY A 340 21.33 19.37 -3.13
C GLY A 340 20.40 20.58 -3.30
N LYS A 341 19.95 20.90 -4.51
CA LYS A 341 18.99 21.99 -4.79
C LYS A 341 17.70 21.44 -5.34
N TRP A 342 16.58 22.06 -4.97
CA TRP A 342 15.27 21.74 -5.53
C TRP A 342 15.02 22.59 -6.78
N THR A 343 14.60 21.96 -7.86
CA THR A 343 14.42 22.62 -9.16
C THR A 343 13.07 22.24 -9.76
N VAL A 344 12.37 23.22 -10.33
CA VAL A 344 11.19 23.04 -11.18
C VAL A 344 11.66 22.84 -12.62
N SER A 345 11.36 21.69 -13.19
CA SER A 345 11.48 21.42 -14.62
C SER A 345 10.17 21.75 -15.31
N LEU A 346 10.26 22.65 -16.28
CA LEU A 346 9.12 23.16 -17.03
C LEU A 346 8.99 22.43 -18.37
N PRO A 347 7.76 22.05 -18.77
CA PRO A 347 7.46 21.61 -20.13
C PRO A 347 7.84 22.67 -21.18
N GLU A 348 8.09 22.23 -22.41
CA GLU A 348 8.53 23.09 -23.54
C GLU A 348 7.62 24.29 -23.78
N VAL A 349 6.31 24.13 -23.56
CA VAL A 349 5.31 25.20 -23.70
C VAL A 349 5.62 26.43 -22.82
N PHE A 350 6.33 26.26 -21.70
CA PHE A 350 6.70 27.35 -20.79
C PHE A 350 8.11 27.89 -21.02
N HIS A 351 8.92 27.33 -21.94
CA HIS A 351 10.33 27.74 -22.14
C HIS A 351 10.48 29.14 -22.73
N SER A 352 9.44 29.65 -23.41
CA SER A 352 9.44 31.02 -23.96
C SER A 352 9.22 32.10 -22.89
N ALA A 353 8.87 31.74 -21.65
CA ALA A 353 8.61 32.68 -20.57
C ALA A 353 9.90 33.19 -19.92
N THR A 354 10.01 34.51 -19.74
CA THR A 354 11.10 35.13 -18.98
C THR A 354 10.88 34.93 -17.48
N LEU A 355 11.40 33.83 -16.95
CA LEU A 355 11.32 33.48 -15.51
C LEU A 355 12.62 33.83 -14.79
N LYS A 356 12.51 34.20 -13.51
CA LYS A 356 13.69 34.43 -12.68
C LYS A 356 14.13 33.10 -12.04
N PRO A 357 15.42 32.96 -11.66
CA PRO A 357 15.90 31.76 -10.97
C PRO A 357 15.15 31.44 -9.67
N GLU A 358 14.64 32.47 -8.98
CA GLU A 358 13.83 32.36 -7.76
C GLU A 358 12.43 31.75 -7.99
N ASP A 359 11.95 31.70 -9.24
CA ASP A 359 10.68 31.07 -9.59
C ASP A 359 10.81 29.55 -9.78
N THR A 360 12.02 29.06 -10.05
CA THR A 360 12.27 27.67 -10.47
C THR A 360 13.31 26.94 -9.63
N THR A 361 14.07 27.61 -8.76
CA THR A 361 15.09 26.98 -7.91
C THR A 361 14.89 27.35 -6.44
N PHE A 362 14.85 26.34 -5.57
CA PHE A 362 14.58 26.47 -4.14
C PHE A 362 15.68 25.83 -3.30
N ARG A 363 15.94 26.40 -2.11
CA ARG A 363 16.93 25.86 -1.18
C ARG A 363 16.34 24.74 -0.33
N ALA A 364 15.13 24.93 0.16
CA ALA A 364 14.40 23.95 0.94
C ALA A 364 13.16 23.43 0.19
N ARG A 365 12.78 22.18 0.46
CA ARG A 365 11.60 21.55 -0.14
C ARG A 365 10.33 22.34 0.21
N ASP A 366 10.22 22.82 1.44
CA ASP A 366 9.00 23.46 1.95
C ASP A 366 8.69 24.78 1.23
N GLU A 367 9.69 25.44 0.63
CA GLU A 367 9.49 26.65 -0.20
C GLU A 367 8.57 26.38 -1.40
N ILE A 368 8.62 25.16 -1.96
CA ILE A 368 7.80 24.74 -3.09
C ILE A 368 6.30 24.74 -2.72
N PHE A 369 5.98 24.43 -1.45
CA PHE A 369 4.63 24.31 -0.93
C PHE A 369 4.08 25.62 -0.36
N LEU A 370 4.86 26.70 -0.36
CA LEU A 370 4.43 27.98 0.21
C LEU A 370 3.24 28.57 -0.58
N LYS A 371 2.23 29.02 0.18
CA LYS A 371 1.06 29.66 -0.39
C LYS A 371 1.37 31.00 -1.06
N SER A 372 2.44 31.68 -0.62
CA SER A 372 2.92 32.92 -1.25
C SER A 372 3.31 32.74 -2.73
N ARG A 373 3.57 31.52 -3.19
CA ARG A 373 3.80 31.25 -4.61
C ARG A 373 2.57 31.52 -5.49
N ASP A 374 1.36 31.60 -4.92
CA ASP A 374 0.13 31.93 -5.67
C ASP A 374 0.18 33.35 -6.27
N GLU A 375 1.02 34.22 -5.71
CA GLU A 375 1.21 35.61 -6.19
C GLU A 375 2.39 35.75 -7.17
N SER A 376 3.05 34.64 -7.51
CA SER A 376 4.21 34.64 -8.41
C SER A 376 3.82 34.81 -9.88
N ASN A 377 4.78 35.29 -10.69
CA ASN A 377 4.60 35.34 -12.15
C ASN A 377 4.32 33.95 -12.74
N LEU A 378 4.93 32.91 -12.17
CA LEU A 378 4.72 31.54 -12.59
C LEU A 378 3.27 31.07 -12.37
N ALA A 379 2.63 31.50 -11.28
CA ALA A 379 1.21 31.23 -11.03
C ALA A 379 0.32 31.84 -12.12
N GLY A 380 0.57 33.10 -12.49
CA GLY A 380 -0.13 33.79 -13.58
C GLY A 380 0.04 33.09 -14.93
N LEU A 381 1.25 32.61 -15.23
CA LEU A 381 1.52 31.83 -16.46
C LEU A 381 0.77 30.50 -16.47
N TYR A 382 0.76 29.78 -15.34
CA TYR A 382 0.03 28.53 -15.21
C TYR A 382 -1.48 28.72 -15.35
N SER A 383 -2.06 29.70 -14.65
CA SER A 383 -3.49 30.04 -14.76
C SER A 383 -3.87 30.43 -16.19
N LEU A 384 -3.06 31.26 -16.85
CA LEU A 384 -3.30 31.65 -18.25
C LEU A 384 -3.26 30.44 -19.19
N TYR A 385 -2.26 29.58 -19.04
CA TYR A 385 -2.14 28.36 -19.85
C TYR A 385 -3.35 27.45 -19.68
N VAL A 386 -3.75 27.15 -18.43
CA VAL A 386 -4.91 26.28 -18.16
C VAL A 386 -6.19 26.90 -18.71
N SER A 387 -6.40 28.21 -18.51
CA SER A 387 -7.57 28.93 -19.02
C SER A 387 -7.66 28.86 -20.55
N GLN A 388 -6.52 29.03 -21.24
CA GLN A 388 -6.46 28.90 -22.69
C GLN A 388 -6.81 27.49 -23.16
N GLN A 389 -6.30 26.46 -22.49
CA GLN A 389 -6.63 25.06 -22.80
C GLN A 389 -8.13 24.78 -22.60
N LEU A 390 -8.72 25.22 -21.47
CA LEU A 390 -10.14 25.04 -21.19
C LEU A 390 -11.03 25.81 -22.17
N SER A 391 -10.63 27.01 -22.58
CA SER A 391 -11.43 27.85 -23.49
C SER A 391 -11.73 27.18 -24.84
N GLN A 392 -10.82 26.32 -25.31
CA GLN A 392 -10.99 25.56 -26.57
C GLN A 392 -12.16 24.57 -26.53
N TYR A 393 -12.64 24.20 -25.33
CA TYR A 393 -13.72 23.25 -25.10
C TYR A 393 -14.96 23.90 -24.44
N SER A 394 -14.96 25.23 -24.31
CA SER A 394 -16.01 25.99 -23.62
C SER A 394 -17.17 26.41 -24.53
N THR A 395 -16.92 26.58 -25.83
CA THR A 395 -17.96 26.87 -26.84
C THR A 395 -18.44 25.58 -27.49
N LEU A 396 -19.76 25.46 -27.72
CA LEU A 396 -20.38 24.41 -28.55
C LEU A 396 -19.98 24.59 -30.03
N SER A 397 -18.69 24.53 -30.33
CA SER A 397 -18.13 24.62 -31.69
C SER A 397 -17.64 23.26 -32.16
N GLU A 398 -18.07 22.87 -33.36
CA GLU A 398 -17.64 21.80 -34.28
C GLU A 398 -17.37 20.37 -33.76
N THR A 399 -16.90 20.15 -32.53
CA THR A 399 -16.36 18.85 -32.04
C THR A 399 -17.26 18.10 -31.05
N ASN A 400 -18.37 18.69 -30.59
CA ASN A 400 -19.33 18.08 -29.64
C ASN A 400 -18.70 17.47 -28.37
N LYS A 401 -17.51 17.94 -27.98
CA LYS A 401 -16.71 17.45 -26.85
C LYS A 401 -16.62 18.48 -25.74
N GLN A 402 -16.74 18.04 -24.49
CA GLN A 402 -16.63 18.92 -23.32
C GLN A 402 -15.78 18.31 -22.21
N ILE A 403 -15.01 19.17 -21.51
CA ILE A 403 -14.25 18.76 -20.33
C ILE A 403 -15.21 18.72 -19.14
N GLY A 404 -15.57 17.52 -18.70
CA GLY A 404 -16.57 17.29 -17.67
C GLY A 404 -16.02 16.96 -16.28
N ALA A 405 -14.70 16.75 -16.15
CA ALA A 405 -14.05 16.46 -14.86
C ALA A 405 -12.56 16.80 -14.91
N LEU A 406 -12.01 17.31 -13.81
CA LEU A 406 -10.57 17.32 -13.54
C LEU A 406 -10.23 16.09 -12.70
N ILE A 407 -9.23 15.33 -13.10
CA ILE A 407 -8.68 14.22 -12.31
C ILE A 407 -7.16 14.32 -12.24
N MET A 408 -6.60 14.17 -11.04
CA MET A 408 -5.17 14.27 -10.81
C MET A 408 -4.73 13.45 -9.59
N GLU A 409 -3.52 12.90 -9.66
CA GLU A 409 -2.78 12.44 -8.48
C GLU A 409 -2.16 13.68 -7.79
N PRO A 410 -2.57 14.04 -6.56
CA PRO A 410 -2.01 15.20 -5.87
C PRO A 410 -0.53 15.01 -5.55
N ILE A 411 0.30 16.01 -5.84
CA ILE A 411 1.74 16.08 -5.50
C ILE A 411 2.62 15.04 -6.20
N ILE A 412 2.38 13.73 -6.07
CA ILE A 412 3.22 12.68 -6.64
C ILE A 412 2.43 11.85 -7.67
N GLN A 413 2.92 11.80 -8.91
CA GLN A 413 2.51 10.79 -9.89
C GLN A 413 3.29 9.49 -9.63
N GLY A 414 2.61 8.48 -9.06
CA GLY A 414 3.26 7.26 -8.56
C GLY A 414 3.75 6.37 -9.70
N ALA A 415 2.82 5.76 -10.44
CA ALA A 415 3.14 4.83 -11.52
C ALA A 415 3.84 5.50 -12.71
N GLY A 416 3.65 6.81 -12.88
CA GLY A 416 4.33 7.63 -13.88
C GLY A 416 5.84 7.78 -13.66
N GLY A 417 6.38 7.37 -12.50
CA GLY A 417 7.81 7.42 -12.21
C GLY A 417 8.17 8.16 -10.93
N MET A 418 7.27 8.25 -9.94
CA MET A 418 7.50 8.98 -8.69
C MET A 418 7.91 10.44 -8.95
N HIS A 419 7.25 11.09 -9.91
CA HIS A 419 7.47 12.51 -10.20
C HIS A 419 6.69 13.34 -9.21
N MET A 420 7.35 14.35 -8.61
CA MET A 420 6.63 15.38 -7.88
C MET A 420 6.17 16.44 -8.88
N VAL A 421 4.86 16.62 -9.02
CA VAL A 421 4.27 17.71 -9.80
C VAL A 421 4.36 18.99 -9.00
N ASP A 422 4.61 20.14 -9.64
CA ASP A 422 4.62 21.42 -8.94
C ASP A 422 3.24 21.68 -8.27
N PRO A 423 3.18 21.75 -6.92
CA PRO A 423 1.94 22.02 -6.19
C PRO A 423 1.28 23.34 -6.62
N LEU A 424 2.07 24.32 -7.07
CA LEU A 424 1.53 25.57 -7.61
C LEU A 424 0.71 25.34 -8.88
N PHE A 425 1.23 24.53 -9.82
CA PHE A 425 0.54 24.23 -11.06
C PHE A 425 -0.78 23.51 -10.80
N GLN A 426 -0.78 22.51 -9.92
CA GLN A 426 -1.98 21.78 -9.53
C GLN A 426 -3.03 22.67 -8.85
N ARG A 427 -2.62 23.62 -8.00
CA ARG A 427 -3.55 24.61 -7.44
C ARG A 427 -4.18 25.50 -8.50
N MET A 428 -3.39 26.02 -9.44
CA MET A 428 -3.91 26.84 -10.53
C MET A 428 -4.88 26.03 -11.39
N LEU A 429 -4.56 24.78 -11.69
CA LEU A 429 -5.42 23.85 -12.42
C LEU A 429 -6.78 23.64 -11.72
N VAL A 430 -6.76 23.39 -10.41
CA VAL A 430 -7.97 23.24 -9.58
C VAL A 430 -8.81 24.51 -9.59
N ASN A 431 -8.17 25.67 -9.43
CA ASN A 431 -8.87 26.96 -9.39
C ASN A 431 -9.56 27.27 -10.72
N GLU A 432 -8.87 27.09 -11.86
CA GLU A 432 -9.47 27.35 -13.16
C GLU A 432 -10.61 26.38 -13.50
N CYS A 433 -10.45 25.09 -13.19
CA CYS A 433 -11.55 24.13 -13.37
C CYS A 433 -12.78 24.52 -12.54
N ARG A 434 -12.59 24.98 -11.31
CA ARG A 434 -13.69 25.46 -10.45
C ARG A 434 -14.37 26.71 -11.01
N HIS A 435 -13.61 27.67 -11.56
CA HIS A 435 -14.19 28.84 -12.23
C HIS A 435 -15.12 28.42 -13.38
N CYS A 436 -14.77 27.34 -14.09
CA CYS A 436 -15.57 26.74 -15.15
C CYS A 436 -16.63 25.72 -14.68
N ARG A 437 -16.85 25.56 -13.37
CA ARG A 437 -17.77 24.54 -12.79
C ARG A 437 -17.45 23.11 -13.25
N ILE A 438 -16.19 22.81 -13.48
CA ILE A 438 -15.69 21.46 -13.76
C ILE A 438 -15.39 20.78 -12.42
N PRO A 439 -16.06 19.67 -12.06
CA PRO A 439 -15.82 18.98 -10.80
C PRO A 439 -14.39 18.45 -10.68
N VAL A 440 -13.83 18.53 -9.48
CA VAL A 440 -12.43 18.17 -9.19
C VAL A 440 -12.35 16.85 -8.43
N ILE A 441 -11.59 15.90 -8.98
CA ILE A 441 -11.29 14.59 -8.40
C ILE A 441 -9.82 14.56 -7.96
N PHE A 442 -9.58 14.32 -6.68
CA PHE A 442 -8.26 13.93 -6.19
C PHE A 442 -8.14 12.41 -6.13
N ASP A 443 -7.22 11.86 -6.92
CA ASP A 443 -6.81 10.47 -6.80
C ASP A 443 -5.77 10.35 -5.68
N GLU A 444 -6.24 10.11 -4.45
CA GLU A 444 -5.40 9.85 -3.28
C GLU A 444 -5.23 8.36 -2.98
N VAL A 445 -5.46 7.49 -3.98
CA VAL A 445 -5.23 6.05 -3.85
C VAL A 445 -3.76 5.77 -3.53
N PHE A 446 -2.84 6.57 -4.08
CA PHE A 446 -1.42 6.51 -3.74
C PHE A 446 -1.07 7.35 -2.49
N THR A 447 -1.52 8.59 -2.43
CA THR A 447 -0.99 9.62 -1.52
C THR A 447 -1.66 9.68 -0.15
N GLY A 448 -2.88 9.16 -0.02
CA GLY A 448 -3.64 9.20 1.21
C GLY A 448 -3.02 8.38 2.35
N PHE A 449 -3.42 8.71 3.57
CA PHE A 449 -3.01 8.05 4.82
C PHE A 449 -1.49 7.99 5.00
N TRP A 450 -0.88 9.17 5.13
CA TRP A 450 0.50 9.34 5.60
C TRP A 450 1.60 8.95 4.60
N ARG A 451 1.27 8.49 3.38
CA ARG A 451 2.26 8.19 2.34
C ARG A 451 3.22 9.36 2.14
N LEU A 452 2.69 10.59 2.08
CA LEU A 452 3.47 11.82 1.87
C LEU A 452 3.72 12.60 3.17
N GLY A 453 3.54 11.99 4.34
CA GLY A 453 3.77 12.64 5.64
C GLY A 453 2.55 13.37 6.22
N VAL A 454 1.46 13.45 5.47
CA VAL A 454 0.15 14.02 5.84
C VAL A 454 -0.95 12.99 5.70
N GLU A 455 -2.07 13.16 6.40
CA GLU A 455 -3.22 12.26 6.28
C GLU A 455 -3.86 12.33 4.88
N SER A 456 -3.93 13.53 4.29
CA SER A 456 -4.37 13.76 2.90
C SER A 456 -3.47 14.78 2.19
N ALA A 457 -3.17 14.53 0.92
CA ALA A 457 -2.37 15.43 0.10
C ALA A 457 -3.06 16.77 -0.21
N ALA A 458 -4.39 16.86 -0.03
CA ALA A 458 -5.12 18.13 -0.03
C ALA A 458 -4.53 19.16 0.95
N GLU A 459 -3.95 18.72 2.08
CA GLU A 459 -3.27 19.61 3.03
C GLU A 459 -2.01 20.24 2.45
N LEU A 460 -1.22 19.47 1.69
CA LEU A 460 -0.02 19.93 1.00
C LEU A 460 -0.36 20.85 -0.17
N LEU A 461 -1.44 20.53 -0.90
CA LEU A 461 -1.95 21.38 -1.97
C LEU A 461 -2.62 22.66 -1.47
N GLY A 462 -3.08 22.73 -0.22
CA GLY A 462 -3.77 23.91 0.29
C GLY A 462 -5.10 24.22 -0.40
N CYS A 463 -5.68 23.25 -1.10
CA CYS A 463 -7.03 23.29 -1.69
C CYS A 463 -7.68 21.90 -1.59
N VAL A 464 -9.01 21.87 -1.48
CA VAL A 464 -9.81 20.64 -1.35
C VAL A 464 -10.39 20.21 -2.70
N PRO A 465 -10.83 18.96 -2.90
CA PRO A 465 -11.54 18.52 -4.11
C PRO A 465 -13.08 18.56 -3.94
N ASP A 466 -13.81 18.15 -4.99
CA ASP A 466 -15.24 17.83 -4.91
C ASP A 466 -15.49 16.33 -4.67
N MET A 467 -14.54 15.49 -5.11
CA MET A 467 -14.48 14.05 -4.87
C MET A 467 -13.03 13.62 -4.61
N ALA A 468 -12.84 12.57 -3.81
CA ALA A 468 -11.53 11.97 -3.62
C ALA A 468 -11.61 10.46 -3.52
N CYS A 469 -10.62 9.78 -4.10
CA CYS A 469 -10.53 8.32 -4.09
C CYS A 469 -9.40 7.83 -3.17
N PHE A 470 -9.69 6.80 -2.38
CA PHE A 470 -8.78 6.26 -1.37
C PHE A 470 -8.77 4.73 -1.43
N ALA A 471 -7.60 4.11 -1.28
CA ALA A 471 -7.44 2.65 -1.14
C ALA A 471 -6.07 2.35 -0.48
N LYS A 472 -5.36 1.31 -0.92
CA LYS A 472 -3.97 0.97 -0.52
C LYS A 472 -3.73 1.05 0.98
N LEU A 473 -3.11 2.14 1.44
CA LEU A 473 -2.69 2.37 2.82
C LEU A 473 -3.88 2.55 3.78
N MET A 474 -5.09 2.84 3.25
CA MET A 474 -6.33 2.96 4.02
C MET A 474 -6.56 1.77 4.95
N THR A 475 -6.30 0.55 4.48
CA THR A 475 -6.46 -0.71 5.24
C THR A 475 -5.17 -1.20 5.88
N GLY A 476 -4.13 -0.36 5.92
CA GLY A 476 -2.81 -0.76 6.40
C GLY A 476 -2.20 -1.92 5.58
N GLY A 477 -2.56 -2.04 4.30
CA GLY A 477 -1.95 -3.01 3.39
C GLY A 477 -2.26 -4.48 3.68
N ILE A 478 -3.32 -4.79 4.44
CA ILE A 478 -3.67 -6.17 4.83
C ILE A 478 -4.77 -6.80 3.95
N ILE A 479 -5.70 -6.00 3.43
CA ILE A 479 -6.87 -6.45 2.67
C ILE A 479 -7.35 -5.33 1.73
N PRO A 480 -7.86 -5.62 0.51
CA PRO A 480 -8.39 -4.58 -0.39
C PRO A 480 -9.68 -3.96 0.17
N LEU A 481 -9.77 -2.64 0.08
CA LEU A 481 -10.98 -1.83 0.21
C LEU A 481 -10.67 -0.50 -0.45
N ALA A 482 -11.67 0.13 -1.08
CA ALA A 482 -11.57 1.49 -1.55
C ALA A 482 -12.80 2.32 -1.16
N ALA A 483 -12.61 3.63 -1.14
CA ALA A 483 -13.65 4.60 -0.84
C ALA A 483 -13.56 5.78 -1.83
N THR A 484 -14.71 6.19 -2.35
CA THR A 484 -14.90 7.46 -3.08
C THR A 484 -15.69 8.39 -2.18
N MET A 485 -15.06 9.47 -1.74
CA MET A 485 -15.69 10.51 -0.93
C MET A 485 -16.21 11.62 -1.82
N ALA A 486 -17.32 12.24 -1.44
CA ALA A 486 -17.95 13.28 -2.24
C ALA A 486 -18.59 14.38 -1.38
N THR A 487 -18.70 15.57 -1.95
CA THR A 487 -19.48 16.68 -1.39
C THR A 487 -20.99 16.42 -1.49
N ASP A 488 -21.78 17.17 -0.72
CA ASP A 488 -23.24 17.10 -0.74
C ASP A 488 -23.80 17.51 -2.12
N ALA A 489 -23.19 18.51 -2.77
CA ALA A 489 -23.58 18.97 -4.10
C ALA A 489 -23.42 17.88 -5.19
N ILE A 490 -22.43 16.99 -5.04
CA ILE A 490 -22.29 15.81 -5.92
C ILE A 490 -23.42 14.82 -5.65
N PHE A 491 -23.66 14.50 -4.36
CA PHE A 491 -24.70 13.57 -3.94
C PHE A 491 -26.10 14.00 -4.43
N ASP A 492 -26.44 15.28 -4.26
CA ASP A 492 -27.73 15.85 -4.65
C ASP A 492 -28.03 15.73 -6.15
N SER A 493 -27.00 15.66 -7.00
CA SER A 493 -27.18 15.49 -8.45
C SER A 493 -27.76 14.12 -8.85
N PHE A 494 -27.72 13.14 -7.94
CA PHE A 494 -28.31 11.80 -8.10
C PHE A 494 -29.66 11.65 -7.39
N THR A 495 -30.07 12.63 -6.58
CA THR A 495 -31.32 12.60 -5.83
C THR A 495 -32.52 12.75 -6.77
N GLY A 496 -33.57 11.94 -6.55
CA GLY A 496 -34.85 12.06 -7.24
C GLY A 496 -35.74 10.83 -7.08
N ASP A 497 -36.96 10.92 -7.61
CA ASP A 497 -38.03 9.92 -7.35
C ASP A 497 -37.90 8.60 -8.11
N SER A 498 -36.85 8.44 -8.92
CA SER A 498 -36.63 7.23 -9.73
C SER A 498 -35.28 6.61 -9.42
N LYS A 499 -35.26 5.29 -9.23
CA LYS A 499 -34.03 4.51 -9.09
C LYS A 499 -33.08 4.70 -10.28
N LEU A 500 -33.59 5.04 -11.47
CA LEU A 500 -32.78 5.32 -12.65
C LEU A 500 -31.96 6.62 -12.53
N LYS A 501 -32.29 7.51 -11.58
CA LYS A 501 -31.48 8.71 -11.27
C LYS A 501 -30.34 8.43 -10.29
N ALA A 502 -30.39 7.32 -9.56
CA ALA A 502 -29.36 6.95 -8.60
C ALA A 502 -28.04 6.56 -9.29
N LEU A 503 -26.96 6.51 -8.50
CA LEU A 503 -25.67 5.99 -8.96
C LEU A 503 -25.73 4.45 -9.04
N LEU A 504 -26.02 3.92 -10.21
CA LEU A 504 -26.10 2.47 -10.45
C LEU A 504 -24.72 1.85 -10.71
N HIS A 505 -23.88 1.77 -9.66
CA HIS A 505 -22.57 1.12 -9.69
C HIS A 505 -22.33 0.34 -8.39
N GLY A 506 -22.62 -0.95 -8.35
CA GLY A 506 -22.44 -1.77 -7.14
C GLY A 506 -21.43 -2.89 -7.34
N HIS A 507 -20.73 -3.24 -6.26
CA HIS A 507 -19.89 -4.45 -6.18
C HIS A 507 -20.48 -5.38 -5.12
N SER A 508 -20.37 -6.70 -5.31
CA SER A 508 -20.91 -7.67 -4.35
C SER A 508 -20.32 -7.49 -2.95
N TYR A 509 -19.05 -7.08 -2.85
CA TYR A 509 -18.34 -6.87 -1.59
C TYR A 509 -18.22 -5.39 -1.18
N SER A 510 -19.04 -4.49 -1.76
CA SER A 510 -19.10 -3.09 -1.33
C SER A 510 -19.20 -3.00 0.20
N ALA A 511 -18.30 -2.22 0.80
CA ALA A 511 -18.16 -2.02 2.25
C ALA A 511 -17.99 -3.32 3.07
N HIS A 512 -17.33 -4.37 2.55
CA HIS A 512 -17.17 -5.62 3.30
C HIS A 512 -16.57 -5.39 4.70
N ALA A 513 -17.18 -6.00 5.72
CA ALA A 513 -16.90 -5.74 7.13
C ALA A 513 -15.43 -5.95 7.50
N MET A 514 -14.76 -6.94 6.89
CA MET A 514 -13.34 -7.22 7.12
C MET A 514 -12.44 -6.04 6.71
N GLY A 515 -12.70 -5.47 5.53
CA GLY A 515 -11.95 -4.32 5.02
C GLY A 515 -12.22 -3.07 5.85
N CYS A 516 -13.48 -2.84 6.22
CA CYS A 516 -13.85 -1.68 7.02
C CYS A 516 -13.25 -1.76 8.43
N THR A 517 -13.18 -2.95 9.05
CA THR A 517 -12.48 -3.15 10.33
C THR A 517 -10.99 -2.86 10.19
N ALA A 518 -10.33 -3.38 9.15
CA ALA A 518 -8.91 -3.11 8.91
C ALA A 518 -8.67 -1.60 8.70
N ALA A 519 -9.51 -0.93 7.91
CA ALA A 519 -9.41 0.49 7.65
C ALA A 519 -9.60 1.33 8.92
N ALA A 520 -10.66 1.10 9.68
CA ALA A 520 -10.91 1.83 10.92
C ALA A 520 -9.75 1.69 11.91
N LYS A 521 -9.20 0.48 12.07
CA LYS A 521 -8.01 0.23 12.90
C LYS A 521 -6.78 0.97 12.39
N SER A 522 -6.48 0.87 11.11
CA SER A 522 -5.30 1.50 10.50
C SER A 522 -5.34 3.02 10.54
N ILE A 523 -6.49 3.63 10.22
CA ILE A 523 -6.68 5.09 10.26
C ILE A 523 -6.38 5.63 11.66
N LYS A 524 -6.97 5.01 12.70
CA LYS A 524 -6.72 5.37 14.09
C LYS A 524 -5.25 5.17 14.48
N TRP A 525 -4.68 4.02 14.14
CA TRP A 525 -3.32 3.66 14.54
C TRP A 525 -2.25 4.56 13.94
N PHE A 526 -2.37 4.91 12.66
CA PHE A 526 -1.38 5.78 12.01
C PHE A 526 -1.45 7.22 12.52
N LYS A 527 -2.63 7.68 12.96
CA LYS A 527 -2.86 9.04 13.45
C LYS A 527 -2.51 9.22 14.93
N ASP A 528 -2.62 8.17 15.74
CA ASP A 528 -2.39 8.28 17.19
C ASP A 528 -0.88 8.36 17.54
N PRO A 529 -0.39 9.43 18.19
CA PRO A 529 1.00 9.55 18.63
C PRO A 529 1.49 8.45 19.58
N TYR A 530 0.59 7.76 20.29
CA TYR A 530 0.95 6.65 21.16
C TYR A 530 1.31 5.37 20.39
N THR A 531 0.74 5.20 19.20
CA THR A 531 0.98 4.02 18.34
C THR A 531 1.88 4.34 17.15
N ASN A 532 1.94 5.59 16.71
CA ASN A 532 2.84 6.07 15.67
C ASN A 532 3.79 7.16 16.22
N LEU A 533 4.99 6.74 16.60
CA LEU A 533 6.03 7.61 17.15
C LEU A 533 6.63 8.60 16.14
N ASN A 534 6.24 8.52 14.87
CA ASN A 534 6.65 9.49 13.85
C ASN A 534 5.72 10.70 13.79
N ILE A 535 4.53 10.63 14.40
CA ILE A 535 3.60 11.75 14.45
C ILE A 535 4.18 12.87 15.30
N THR A 536 4.19 14.08 14.73
CA THR A 536 4.56 15.31 15.39
C THR A 536 3.36 16.25 15.41
N SER A 537 3.17 16.95 16.53
CA SER A 537 2.20 18.04 16.63
C SER A 537 2.95 19.36 16.46
N GLU A 538 2.68 20.08 15.38
CA GLU A 538 3.16 21.46 15.26
C GLU A 538 2.37 22.42 16.15
N LYS A 539 2.92 23.61 16.39
CA LYS A 539 2.20 24.72 17.05
C LYS A 539 0.89 25.11 16.32
N SER A 540 0.74 24.70 15.07
CA SER A 540 -0.40 24.95 14.18
C SER A 540 -1.57 23.95 14.34
N GLN A 541 -1.48 22.99 15.28
CA GLN A 541 -2.42 21.85 15.43
C GLN A 541 -2.50 20.89 14.24
N LYS A 542 -1.63 21.05 13.21
CA LYS A 542 -1.51 20.08 12.13
C LYS A 542 -0.64 18.91 12.56
N MET A 543 -1.07 17.70 12.21
CA MET A 543 -0.34 16.47 12.48
C MET A 543 0.46 16.08 11.25
N LEU A 544 1.77 15.97 11.40
CA LEU A 544 2.70 15.63 10.32
C LEU A 544 3.61 14.51 10.79
N LEU A 545 4.04 13.65 9.86
CA LEU A 545 5.19 12.80 10.14
C LEU A 545 6.45 13.67 10.23
N ARG A 546 7.32 13.38 11.19
CA ARG A 546 8.69 13.89 11.17
C ARG A 546 9.42 13.43 9.91
N GLU A 547 10.49 14.14 9.55
CA GLU A 547 11.39 13.67 8.49
C GLU A 547 11.92 12.27 8.80
N LEU A 548 11.66 11.36 7.86
CA LEU A 548 12.05 9.95 7.97
C LEU A 548 13.38 9.66 7.30
N TRP A 549 13.75 10.46 6.30
CA TRP A 549 14.93 10.25 5.48
C TRP A 549 16.08 11.13 5.95
N ASP A 550 17.27 10.54 6.04
CA ASP A 550 18.47 11.24 6.47
C ASP A 550 18.85 12.33 5.46
N ALA A 551 18.85 13.59 5.89
CA ALA A 551 19.02 14.74 5.01
C ALA A 551 20.41 14.79 4.35
N GLU A 552 21.46 14.34 5.05
CA GLU A 552 22.82 14.33 4.51
C GLU A 552 22.96 13.26 3.42
N LEU A 553 22.46 12.03 3.68
CA LEU A 553 22.46 10.96 2.69
C LEU A 553 21.61 11.30 1.46
N VAL A 554 20.44 11.92 1.66
CA VAL A 554 19.61 12.42 0.55
C VAL A 554 20.41 13.39 -0.32
N GLN A 555 21.12 14.35 0.29
CA GLN A 555 21.95 15.30 -0.46
C GLN A 555 23.10 14.61 -1.20
N GLN A 556 23.79 13.67 -0.56
CA GLN A 556 24.87 12.87 -1.18
C GLN A 556 24.35 12.09 -2.38
N ILE A 557 23.25 11.35 -2.24
CA ILE A 557 22.62 10.60 -3.35
C ILE A 557 22.19 11.55 -4.46
N SER A 558 21.60 12.71 -4.13
CA SER A 558 21.17 13.69 -5.14
C SER A 558 22.32 14.31 -5.94
N SER A 559 23.54 14.24 -5.41
CA SER A 559 24.76 14.78 -6.03
C SER A 559 25.59 13.71 -6.73
N HIS A 560 25.12 12.46 -6.71
CA HIS A 560 25.85 11.34 -7.27
C HIS A 560 25.82 11.37 -8.82
N PRO A 561 26.95 11.16 -9.53
CA PRO A 561 27.02 11.34 -10.99
C PRO A 561 26.10 10.43 -11.83
N SER A 562 25.60 9.35 -11.25
CA SER A 562 24.66 8.44 -11.93
C SER A 562 23.18 8.73 -11.63
N VAL A 563 22.88 9.81 -10.89
CA VAL A 563 21.53 10.18 -10.48
C VAL A 563 21.12 11.47 -11.19
N SER A 564 20.04 11.40 -11.98
CA SER A 564 19.48 12.57 -12.67
C SER A 564 18.59 13.40 -11.75
N ARG A 565 17.82 12.75 -10.88
CA ARG A 565 16.96 13.42 -9.90
C ARG A 565 16.66 12.57 -8.68
N VAL A 566 16.31 13.24 -7.58
CA VAL A 566 15.79 12.65 -6.35
C VAL A 566 14.45 13.30 -5.99
N VAL A 567 13.49 12.50 -5.52
CA VAL A 567 12.25 12.96 -4.91
C VAL A 567 12.13 12.31 -3.54
N THR A 568 11.96 13.12 -2.49
CA THR A 568 11.77 12.64 -1.12
C THR A 568 10.68 13.41 -0.41
N LEU A 569 9.67 12.69 0.07
CA LEU A 569 8.52 13.26 0.78
C LEU A 569 7.82 12.18 1.62
N GLY A 570 7.68 12.43 2.91
CA GLY A 570 7.06 11.48 3.85
C GLY A 570 7.74 10.12 3.82
N THR A 571 6.99 9.08 3.48
CA THR A 571 7.47 7.68 3.46
C THR A 571 8.12 7.27 2.12
N LEU A 572 8.26 8.20 1.17
CA LEU A 572 8.83 7.95 -0.15
C LEU A 572 10.23 8.56 -0.27
N PHE A 573 11.19 7.75 -0.70
CA PHE A 573 12.43 8.17 -1.31
C PHE A 573 12.53 7.54 -2.71
N ALA A 574 12.76 8.34 -3.74
CA ALA A 574 12.95 7.89 -5.11
C ALA A 574 14.13 8.60 -5.76
N LEU A 575 14.85 7.87 -6.61
CA LEU A 575 15.87 8.41 -7.50
C LEU A 575 15.63 7.94 -8.93
N GLU A 576 16.04 8.74 -9.89
CA GLU A 576 16.11 8.35 -11.29
C GLU A 576 17.56 8.26 -11.72
N LEU A 577 17.92 7.16 -12.38
CA LEU A 577 19.27 6.95 -12.91
C LEU A 577 19.47 7.73 -14.22
N GLN A 578 20.67 8.26 -14.40
CA GLN A 578 21.07 8.87 -15.67
C GLN A 578 21.34 7.77 -16.71
N ALA A 579 20.47 7.66 -17.71
CA ALA A 579 20.60 6.75 -18.85
C ALA A 579 20.92 7.53 -20.13
N ASP A 580 21.60 6.87 -21.08
CA ASP A 580 21.77 7.39 -22.45
C ASP A 580 20.42 7.33 -23.18
N GLU A 581 20.14 8.27 -24.10
CA GLU A 581 18.81 8.49 -24.72
C GLU A 581 18.18 7.23 -25.35
N SER A 582 18.97 6.22 -25.71
CA SER A 582 18.52 4.96 -26.29
C SER A 582 17.93 3.94 -25.30
N ASP A 583 18.04 4.15 -23.97
CA ASP A 583 17.60 3.19 -22.94
C ASP A 583 16.82 3.87 -21.78
N ALA A 584 15.98 4.87 -22.12
CA ALA A 584 15.15 5.62 -21.17
C ALA A 584 13.67 5.19 -21.16
N GLY A 585 12.97 5.49 -20.05
CA GLY A 585 11.53 5.27 -19.88
C GLY A 585 11.15 3.95 -19.18
N TYR A 586 9.85 3.67 -19.07
CA TYR A 586 9.32 2.55 -18.27
C TYR A 586 9.82 1.16 -18.70
N ALA A 587 10.07 0.97 -20.01
CA ALA A 587 10.54 -0.30 -20.56
C ALA A 587 12.05 -0.54 -20.34
N SER A 588 12.78 0.44 -19.79
CA SER A 588 14.21 0.34 -19.59
C SER A 588 14.57 -0.80 -18.64
N LEU A 589 15.65 -1.50 -18.98
CA LEU A 589 16.26 -2.53 -18.13
C LEU A 589 17.40 -1.97 -17.27
N TYR A 590 17.68 -0.66 -17.37
CA TYR A 590 18.85 0.00 -16.77
C TYR A 590 18.89 -0.16 -15.24
N ALA A 591 17.76 0.04 -14.58
CA ALA A 591 17.65 -0.10 -13.12
C ALA A 591 17.65 -1.57 -12.64
N ARG A 592 17.50 -2.55 -13.55
CA ARG A 592 17.32 -3.96 -13.16
C ARG A 592 18.53 -4.54 -12.43
N SER A 593 19.74 -4.16 -12.84
CA SER A 593 20.99 -4.60 -12.22
C SER A 593 21.14 -4.04 -10.81
N LEU A 594 20.89 -2.74 -10.61
CA LEU A 594 20.92 -2.12 -9.27
C LEU A 594 19.83 -2.69 -8.36
N VAL A 595 18.61 -2.92 -8.87
CA VAL A 595 17.54 -3.61 -8.12
C VAL A 595 17.97 -5.01 -7.69
N GLN A 596 18.67 -5.75 -8.54
CA GLN A 596 19.18 -7.09 -8.20
C GLN A 596 20.23 -7.01 -7.09
N MET A 597 21.18 -6.07 -7.16
CA MET A 597 22.17 -5.83 -6.10
C MET A 597 21.51 -5.43 -4.76
N LEU A 598 20.48 -4.58 -4.80
CA LEU A 598 19.71 -4.21 -3.62
C LEU A 598 19.01 -5.43 -2.98
N ARG A 599 18.46 -6.34 -3.79
CA ARG A 599 17.84 -7.57 -3.28
C ARG A 599 18.85 -8.52 -2.66
N GLU A 600 20.08 -8.54 -3.14
CA GLU A 600 21.17 -9.30 -2.52
C GLU A 600 21.53 -8.75 -1.13
N ASP A 601 21.46 -7.43 -0.96
CA ASP A 601 21.69 -6.70 0.29
C ASP A 601 20.48 -6.62 1.24
N GLY A 602 19.41 -7.34 0.92
CA GLY A 602 18.21 -7.43 1.75
C GLY A 602 17.22 -6.28 1.58
N ILE A 603 17.23 -5.60 0.43
CA ILE A 603 16.23 -4.58 0.05
C ILE A 603 15.42 -5.10 -1.13
N TYR A 604 14.15 -5.42 -0.89
CA TYR A 604 13.23 -5.84 -1.95
C TYR A 604 12.50 -4.63 -2.55
N THR A 605 12.92 -4.19 -3.73
CA THR A 605 12.22 -3.16 -4.50
C THR A 605 11.90 -3.61 -5.93
N ARG A 606 11.16 -2.79 -6.68
CA ARG A 606 10.79 -2.99 -8.08
C ARG A 606 11.21 -1.77 -8.90
N PRO A 607 11.71 -1.96 -10.14
CA PRO A 607 11.99 -0.83 -11.02
C PRO A 607 10.70 -0.19 -11.53
N LEU A 608 10.77 1.11 -11.82
CA LEU A 608 9.82 1.86 -12.65
C LEU A 608 10.60 2.55 -13.77
N GLY A 609 10.91 1.81 -14.84
CA GLY A 609 11.90 2.24 -15.82
C GLY A 609 13.26 2.47 -15.16
N ASN A 610 13.79 3.70 -15.27
CA ASN A 610 15.04 4.14 -14.66
C ASN A 610 14.91 4.57 -13.19
N VAL A 611 13.70 4.55 -12.65
CA VAL A 611 13.41 4.99 -11.30
C VAL A 611 13.54 3.83 -10.32
N ILE A 612 14.28 4.08 -9.25
CA ILE A 612 14.39 3.20 -8.08
C ILE A 612 13.84 3.95 -6.90
N TYR A 613 13.06 3.26 -6.07
CA TYR A 613 12.46 3.85 -4.90
C TYR A 613 12.57 2.92 -3.68
N VAL A 614 12.62 3.56 -2.53
CA VAL A 614 12.49 2.95 -1.21
C VAL A 614 11.30 3.61 -0.55
N MET A 615 10.31 2.79 -0.22
CA MET A 615 9.05 3.22 0.39
C MET A 615 8.87 2.49 1.70
N CYS A 616 8.75 3.25 2.79
CA CYS A 616 8.52 2.71 4.12
C CYS A 616 7.04 2.83 4.54
N GLY A 617 6.72 2.33 5.74
CA GLY A 617 5.40 2.52 6.36
C GLY A 617 5.35 3.79 7.22
N PRO A 618 4.16 4.30 7.56
CA PRO A 618 4.01 5.50 8.40
C PRO A 618 4.67 5.39 9.78
N CYS A 619 4.78 4.17 10.33
CA CYS A 619 5.39 3.89 11.64
C CYS A 619 6.88 3.52 11.56
N THR A 620 7.48 3.42 10.37
CA THR A 620 8.88 3.00 10.22
C THR A 620 9.82 4.04 10.84
N SER A 621 10.73 3.60 11.71
CA SER A 621 11.66 4.52 12.38
C SER A 621 12.65 5.17 11.39
N PRO A 622 13.04 6.44 11.58
CA PRO A 622 14.06 7.10 10.75
C PRO A 622 15.38 6.34 10.72
N LYS A 623 15.78 5.71 11.85
CA LYS A 623 16.97 4.86 11.92
C LYS A 623 16.95 3.72 10.90
N MET A 624 15.77 3.11 10.68
CA MET A 624 15.61 2.06 9.68
C MET A 624 15.72 2.65 8.26
N CYS A 625 15.12 3.81 8.01
CA CYS A 625 15.22 4.51 6.74
C CYS A 625 16.68 4.89 6.40
N THR A 626 17.44 5.44 7.36
CA THR A 626 18.87 5.73 7.23
C THR A 626 19.65 4.48 6.83
N LEU A 627 19.38 3.33 7.45
CA LEU A 627 20.04 2.06 7.10
C LEU A 627 19.75 1.64 5.66
N GLN A 628 18.52 1.82 5.17
CA GLN A 628 18.18 1.51 3.78
C GLN A 628 18.87 2.46 2.80
N LEU A 629 18.95 3.76 3.12
CA LEU A 629 19.66 4.74 2.28
C LEU A 629 21.16 4.49 2.22
N LEU A 630 21.79 4.09 3.34
CA LEU A 630 23.21 3.73 3.36
C LEU A 630 23.50 2.57 2.41
N LYS A 631 22.71 1.49 2.50
CA LYS A 631 22.82 0.34 1.58
C LYS A 631 22.60 0.74 0.13
N LEU A 632 21.59 1.57 -0.13
CA LEU A 632 21.32 2.08 -1.48
C LEU A 632 22.50 2.88 -2.02
N TYR A 633 23.05 3.79 -1.22
CA TYR A 633 24.18 4.62 -1.59
C TYR A 633 25.42 3.77 -1.88
N THR A 634 25.76 2.80 -1.03
CA THR A 634 26.87 1.87 -1.28
C THR A 634 26.70 1.09 -2.59
N LYS A 635 25.49 0.58 -2.88
CA LYS A 635 25.22 -0.12 -4.15
C LYS A 635 25.21 0.78 -5.36
N LEU A 636 24.86 2.03 -5.19
CA LEU A 636 24.97 3.04 -6.23
C LEU A 636 26.45 3.33 -6.57
N GLU A 637 27.33 3.42 -5.58
CA GLU A 637 28.78 3.57 -5.80
C GLU A 637 29.39 2.36 -6.51
N GLU A 638 29.05 1.14 -6.06
CA GLU A 638 29.48 -0.10 -6.71
C GLU A 638 29.01 -0.17 -8.18
N PHE A 639 27.75 0.19 -8.43
CA PHE A 639 27.16 0.22 -9.76
C PHE A 639 27.95 1.12 -10.72
N THR A 640 28.31 2.33 -10.28
CA THR A 640 29.06 3.28 -11.09
C THR A 640 30.47 2.80 -11.38
N LEU A 641 31.16 2.20 -10.41
CA LEU A 641 32.49 1.61 -10.62
C LEU A 641 32.48 0.49 -11.66
N VAL A 642 31.46 -0.37 -11.65
CA VAL A 642 31.30 -1.42 -12.67
C VAL A 642 31.08 -0.82 -14.05
N LYS A 643 30.23 0.21 -14.17
CA LYS A 643 29.98 0.92 -15.44
C LYS A 643 31.25 1.57 -15.99
N THR A 644 32.01 2.29 -15.15
CA THR A 644 33.25 2.94 -15.57
C THR A 644 34.27 1.91 -16.09
N LYS A 645 34.37 0.73 -15.47
CA LYS A 645 35.24 -0.36 -15.95
C LYS A 645 34.78 -0.98 -17.26
N MET A 646 33.47 -1.11 -17.48
CA MET A 646 32.92 -1.63 -18.75
C MET A 646 33.07 -0.65 -19.91
N ASN A 647 33.08 0.67 -19.66
CA ASN A 647 33.26 1.69 -20.70
C ASN A 647 34.73 1.97 -21.07
N ILE A 648 35.70 1.39 -20.34
CA ILE A 648 37.15 1.54 -20.59
C ILE A 648 37.72 0.34 -21.37
N ASN A 649 36.96 -0.76 -21.48
CA ASN A 649 37.28 -1.93 -22.31
C ASN A 649 36.42 -1.93 -23.57
#